data_AF-A0A7W5SJU5-F1
#
_entry.id   AF-A0A7W5SJU5-F1
#
_cell.length_a   1.000
_cell.length_b   1.000
_cell.length_c   1.000
_cell.angle_alpha   90.00
_cell.angle_beta   90.00
_cell.angle_gamma   90.00
#
_symmetry.space_group_name_H-M   'P 1'
#
loop_
_entity.id
_entity.type
_entity.pdbx_description
1 polymer ?
#
loop_
_entity_poly.entity_id
_entity_poly.type
_entity_poly.pdbx_seq_one_letter_code
_entity_poly.pdbx_strand_id
1 'polypeptide(L)'
;MTTAFDTNSTPEISGFATSRVPAIFYRLRVSRHLAWFGWPITYAVGTLLLTMLGSGTTLMAARLLDPVQFGTFALLTSLFTYASRADLGMSQLADKRIPGRSNDVAAHAGLEILVTLWLVGAIALAGSLSIVLLIDGFGVDLPVMGATFAIIGGITGMIANGPVTLFRAASRIWEFTVLALVLQLAMTVPRLAGLLLGGVDGSFAAVAIYYTLCALLLARPLPHLKKRPPLASMAKAALPLFAFNASWTFYLSANRWISSVLSSPHDLGLLSFGASLAMIGLGIMAAVAQVRYPKMLAKMSGQSLHKDSAVVEKEVVVVTLALGLVACCAVFVSDRTIATIFPAYMEAVPATIALAVSCVSLGAMVWIVPMIIVRSQSPGLDSMKLLGVGLGTLLIAMTIGNSLAGIDGQAWGNVAAGLLMLAAMVALMRRLGMLTTTASWRIVGLQGVLAATLACLAFLGSAQAATVKQDPAQASATGWKTIFTDNFSTLDLQANGKGTWKPFYPWGARSNASNAEMEYYVDPRPNGDHAGLQALAPFTIDDGILAIRASKIPENLRIHAGGFAYASGMLTTAGRFSFTYGRVEIRARMPSGKGLWPAFWLLPADRSWPPEIDVLEVLGHDTRKLHVTAHSGIDVPNGARSAQKSAEIATTDLSRDFHVYGVTWTKESLVWSLDGQTVFSAPTPPDMHKPMYLLVNLAVGGSWPGSPDESTRLPANLFVDWIRVEQPELSNAVQEKGITQ
;
A
#
# COMPACT_ATOMS: atom_id res chain seq x y z
N MET A 1 -55.04 -16.99 -16.92
CA MET A 1 -55.47 -15.89 -17.82
C MET A 1 -54.23 -15.09 -18.20
N THR A 2 -53.73 -15.36 -19.39
CA THR A 2 -52.55 -14.75 -20.02
C THR A 2 -52.97 -13.51 -20.79
N THR A 3 -52.67 -12.33 -20.25
CA THR A 3 -52.70 -11.07 -21.02
C THR A 3 -51.26 -10.69 -21.36
N ALA A 4 -50.94 -10.81 -22.66
CA ALA A 4 -49.71 -10.32 -23.24
C ALA A 4 -49.54 -8.82 -22.91
N PHE A 5 -48.39 -8.45 -22.35
CA PHE A 5 -47.98 -7.06 -22.30
C PHE A 5 -47.71 -6.62 -23.74
N ASP A 6 -48.63 -5.82 -24.28
CA ASP A 6 -48.48 -5.15 -25.55
C ASP A 6 -47.34 -4.12 -25.43
N THR A 7 -46.16 -4.46 -25.95
CA THR A 7 -44.94 -3.64 -25.83
C THR A 7 -44.84 -2.53 -26.89
N ASN A 8 -45.91 -2.22 -27.62
CA ASN A 8 -45.86 -1.30 -28.77
C ASN A 8 -46.36 0.13 -28.52
N SER A 9 -46.61 0.54 -27.28
CA SER A 9 -46.99 1.94 -26.98
C SER A 9 -46.18 2.54 -25.83
N THR A 10 -44.86 2.68 -26.01
CA THR A 10 -44.12 3.70 -25.25
C THR A 10 -44.39 5.06 -25.89
N PRO A 11 -44.91 6.07 -25.17
CA PRO A 11 -45.07 7.41 -25.72
C PRO A 11 -43.70 7.91 -26.18
N GLU A 12 -43.54 8.18 -27.47
CA GLU A 12 -42.35 8.84 -27.97
C GLU A 12 -42.25 10.22 -27.32
N ILE A 13 -41.26 10.38 -26.43
CA ILE A 13 -40.85 11.69 -25.97
C ILE A 13 -40.10 12.34 -27.13
N SER A 14 -40.85 12.93 -28.06
CA SER A 14 -40.35 13.59 -29.27
C SER A 14 -39.42 14.79 -28.99
N GLY A 15 -39.27 15.20 -27.73
CA GLY A 15 -38.37 16.28 -27.30
C GLY A 15 -37.08 15.85 -26.59
N PHE A 16 -36.99 14.62 -26.04
CA PHE A 16 -35.80 14.16 -25.29
C PHE A 16 -34.89 13.34 -26.20
N ALA A 17 -33.99 14.03 -26.90
CA ALA A 17 -32.80 13.40 -27.49
C ALA A 17 -33.04 12.25 -28.51
N THR A 18 -34.25 12.08 -29.06
CA THR A 18 -34.49 11.08 -30.10
C THR A 18 -33.78 11.40 -31.41
N SER A 19 -33.43 12.66 -31.67
CA SER A 19 -32.82 13.05 -32.94
C SER A 19 -31.31 12.81 -33.07
N ARG A 20 -30.58 12.40 -32.00
CA ARG A 20 -29.11 12.41 -32.04
C ARG A 20 -28.35 11.33 -31.25
N VAL A 21 -29.01 10.26 -30.78
CA VAL A 21 -28.24 9.02 -30.54
C VAL A 21 -27.71 8.60 -31.91
N PRO A 22 -26.39 8.36 -32.11
CA PRO A 22 -25.85 8.09 -33.44
C PRO A 22 -26.70 7.01 -34.14
N ALA A 23 -27.06 7.20 -35.42
CA ALA A 23 -28.05 6.35 -36.12
C ALA A 23 -27.80 4.84 -35.99
N ILE A 24 -26.55 4.46 -35.72
CA ILE A 24 -26.13 3.11 -35.36
C ILE A 24 -26.87 2.53 -34.15
N PHE A 25 -27.13 3.30 -33.08
CA PHE A 25 -27.84 2.84 -31.90
C PHE A 25 -29.33 2.59 -32.18
N TYR A 26 -29.94 3.38 -33.04
CA TYR A 26 -31.32 3.12 -33.48
C TYR A 26 -31.39 1.82 -34.29
N ARG A 27 -30.45 1.61 -35.22
CA ARG A 27 -30.32 0.34 -35.96
C ARG A 27 -30.06 -0.86 -35.03
N LEU A 28 -29.21 -0.69 -34.01
CA LEU A 28 -28.92 -1.72 -33.00
C LEU A 28 -30.14 -2.01 -32.11
N ARG A 29 -30.96 -1.00 -31.77
CA ARG A 29 -32.17 -1.16 -30.96
C ARG A 29 -33.25 -2.00 -31.66
N VAL A 30 -33.39 -1.85 -32.98
CA VAL A 30 -34.36 -2.61 -33.79
C VAL A 30 -33.88 -4.04 -34.07
N SER A 31 -32.61 -4.37 -33.77
CA SER A 31 -32.08 -5.72 -33.91
C SER A 31 -32.71 -6.68 -32.91
N ARG A 32 -33.37 -7.74 -33.42
CA ARG A 32 -33.93 -8.82 -32.60
C ARG A 32 -32.89 -9.50 -31.71
N HIS A 33 -31.63 -9.57 -32.15
CA HIS A 33 -30.53 -10.18 -31.38
C HIS A 33 -30.07 -9.34 -30.19
N LEU A 34 -30.44 -8.06 -30.13
CA LEU A 34 -30.03 -7.12 -29.08
C LEU A 34 -31.21 -6.62 -28.22
N ALA A 35 -32.41 -7.18 -28.43
CA ALA A 35 -33.61 -6.82 -27.68
C ALA A 35 -33.50 -7.11 -26.17
N TRP A 36 -32.69 -8.12 -25.80
CA TRP A 36 -32.45 -8.51 -24.40
C TRP A 36 -31.76 -7.41 -23.56
N PHE A 37 -31.09 -6.42 -24.18
CA PHE A 37 -30.59 -5.23 -23.46
C PHE A 37 -31.72 -4.37 -22.86
N GLY A 38 -32.96 -4.55 -23.32
CA GLY A 38 -34.14 -3.88 -22.74
C GLY A 38 -34.62 -4.50 -21.43
N TRP A 39 -34.04 -5.63 -21.00
CA TRP A 39 -34.43 -6.29 -19.75
C TRP A 39 -33.62 -5.74 -18.57
N PRO A 40 -34.25 -5.31 -17.45
CA PRO A 40 -33.54 -4.76 -16.29
C PRO A 40 -32.44 -5.67 -15.73
N ILE A 41 -32.63 -6.99 -15.83
CA ILE A 41 -31.64 -7.98 -15.39
C ILE A 41 -30.33 -7.89 -16.18
N THR A 42 -30.39 -7.47 -17.45
CA THR A 42 -29.21 -7.32 -18.31
C THR A 42 -28.28 -6.24 -17.77
N TYR A 43 -28.82 -5.12 -17.30
CA TYR A 43 -28.02 -4.09 -16.64
C TYR A 43 -27.36 -4.61 -15.36
N ALA A 44 -28.12 -5.32 -14.52
CA ALA A 44 -27.61 -5.86 -13.26
C ALA A 44 -26.48 -6.87 -13.49
N VAL A 45 -26.69 -7.84 -14.39
CA VAL A 45 -25.69 -8.86 -14.74
C VAL A 45 -24.49 -8.24 -15.44
N GLY A 46 -24.71 -7.35 -16.41
CA GLY A 46 -23.64 -6.68 -17.14
C GLY A 46 -22.78 -5.80 -16.24
N THR A 47 -23.39 -5.04 -15.32
CA THR A 47 -22.66 -4.20 -14.36
C THR A 47 -21.83 -5.07 -13.41
N LEU A 48 -22.38 -6.20 -12.94
CA LEU A 48 -21.63 -7.13 -12.11
C LEU A 48 -20.41 -7.69 -12.86
N LEU A 49 -20.60 -8.16 -14.10
CA LEU A 49 -19.52 -8.69 -14.93
C LEU A 49 -18.43 -7.64 -15.19
N LEU A 50 -18.80 -6.41 -15.58
CA LEU A 50 -17.83 -5.34 -15.81
C LEU A 50 -17.15 -4.87 -14.53
N THR A 51 -17.86 -4.88 -13.40
CA THR A 51 -17.25 -4.61 -12.09
C THR A 51 -16.23 -5.68 -11.75
N MET A 52 -16.54 -6.96 -11.95
CA MET A 52 -15.59 -8.06 -11.76
C MET A 52 -14.37 -7.94 -12.68
N LEU A 53 -14.57 -7.59 -13.96
CA LEU A 53 -13.48 -7.36 -14.90
C LEU A 53 -12.62 -6.15 -14.50
N GLY A 54 -13.25 -5.06 -14.05
CA GLY A 54 -12.55 -3.88 -13.54
C GLY A 54 -11.76 -4.16 -12.27
N SER A 55 -12.33 -4.92 -11.33
CA SER A 55 -11.59 -5.44 -10.17
C SER A 55 -10.43 -6.35 -10.61
N GLY A 56 -10.63 -7.16 -11.64
CA GLY A 56 -9.58 -7.93 -12.31
C GLY A 56 -8.43 -7.04 -12.79
N THR A 57 -8.71 -5.89 -13.42
CA THR A 57 -7.67 -4.93 -13.81
C THR A 57 -6.85 -4.45 -12.61
N THR A 58 -7.49 -4.16 -11.47
CA THR A 58 -6.78 -3.75 -10.24
C THR A 58 -5.89 -4.88 -9.70
N LEU A 59 -6.36 -6.14 -9.71
CA LEU A 59 -5.55 -7.29 -9.32
C LEU A 59 -4.37 -7.50 -10.29
N MET A 60 -4.60 -7.37 -11.60
CA MET A 60 -3.53 -7.46 -12.59
C MET A 60 -2.52 -6.32 -12.43
N ALA A 61 -2.96 -5.11 -12.10
CA ALA A 61 -2.06 -3.99 -11.81
C ALA A 61 -1.16 -4.31 -10.62
N ALA A 62 -1.69 -4.92 -9.55
CA ALA A 62 -0.88 -5.37 -8.41
C ALA A 62 0.15 -6.43 -8.81
N ARG A 63 -0.11 -7.25 -9.85
CA ARG A 63 0.86 -8.23 -10.34
C ARG A 63 1.94 -7.61 -11.23
N LEU A 64 1.62 -6.52 -11.92
CA LEU A 64 2.49 -5.89 -12.91
C LEU A 64 3.33 -4.74 -12.35
N LEU A 65 2.92 -4.18 -11.22
CA LEU A 65 3.56 -3.02 -10.59
C LEU A 65 4.22 -3.43 -9.28
N ASP A 66 5.40 -2.87 -9.02
CA ASP A 66 5.98 -2.89 -7.67
C ASP A 66 5.12 -2.06 -6.69
N PRO A 67 5.33 -2.21 -5.36
CA PRO A 67 4.52 -1.50 -4.37
C PRO A 67 4.51 0.02 -4.55
N VAL A 68 5.64 0.65 -4.89
CA VAL A 68 5.73 2.11 -5.07
C VAL A 68 4.83 2.56 -6.23
N GLN A 69 4.97 1.90 -7.39
CA GLN A 69 4.14 2.19 -8.56
C GLN A 69 2.65 1.92 -8.28
N PHE A 70 2.33 0.87 -7.52
CA PHE A 70 0.96 0.54 -7.16
C PHE A 70 0.33 1.54 -6.20
N GLY A 71 1.10 2.08 -5.25
CA GLY A 71 0.68 3.17 -4.36
C GLY A 71 0.22 4.38 -5.15
N THR A 72 1.04 4.82 -6.12
CA THR A 72 0.70 5.90 -7.07
C THR A 72 -0.54 5.55 -7.88
N PHE A 73 -0.62 4.34 -8.44
CA PHE A 73 -1.80 3.88 -9.19
C PHE A 73 -3.08 3.95 -8.34
N ALA A 74 -3.02 3.61 -7.05
CA ALA A 74 -4.16 3.63 -6.15
C ALA A 74 -4.61 5.06 -5.79
N LEU A 75 -3.67 5.99 -5.56
CA LEU A 75 -3.98 7.41 -5.36
C LEU A 75 -4.62 8.03 -6.60
N LEU A 76 -4.04 7.78 -7.78
CA LEU A 76 -4.59 8.26 -9.06
C LEU A 76 -5.97 7.66 -9.34
N THR A 77 -6.22 6.41 -8.94
CA THR A 77 -7.56 5.79 -9.03
C THR A 77 -8.57 6.53 -8.17
N SER A 78 -8.15 6.98 -6.99
CA SER A 78 -8.99 7.77 -6.07
C SER A 78 -9.28 9.14 -6.66
N LEU A 79 -8.28 9.83 -7.24
CA LEU A 79 -8.48 11.10 -7.96
C LEU A 79 -9.45 10.98 -9.12
N PHE A 80 -9.26 9.97 -9.97
CA PHE A 80 -10.20 9.66 -11.06
C PHE A 80 -11.63 9.48 -10.53
N THR A 81 -11.78 8.74 -9.43
CA THR A 81 -13.09 8.47 -8.82
C THR A 81 -13.72 9.76 -8.29
N TYR A 82 -12.97 10.62 -7.61
CA TYR A 82 -13.45 11.91 -7.12
C TYR A 82 -13.90 12.81 -8.28
N ALA A 83 -13.07 12.93 -9.32
CA ALA A 83 -13.37 13.71 -10.52
C ALA A 83 -14.62 13.19 -11.24
N SER A 84 -14.80 11.87 -11.34
CA SER A 84 -15.98 11.25 -11.95
C SER A 84 -17.29 11.51 -11.22
N ARG A 85 -17.20 11.91 -9.94
CA ARG A 85 -18.35 12.21 -9.08
C ARG A 85 -18.56 13.70 -8.86
N ALA A 86 -17.78 14.58 -9.47
CA ALA A 86 -17.83 16.04 -9.29
C ALA A 86 -19.06 16.72 -9.94
N ASP A 87 -20.17 16.00 -10.10
CA ASP A 87 -21.37 16.44 -10.83
C ASP A 87 -22.29 17.35 -10.00
N LEU A 88 -21.85 17.73 -8.79
CA LEU A 88 -22.59 18.52 -7.80
C LEU A 88 -23.97 17.96 -7.45
N GLY A 89 -24.22 16.67 -7.69
CA GLY A 89 -25.47 15.98 -7.35
C GLY A 89 -26.54 16.07 -8.44
N MET A 90 -26.18 16.56 -9.62
CA MET A 90 -27.10 16.73 -10.75
C MET A 90 -27.67 15.38 -11.20
N SER A 91 -26.91 14.30 -11.07
CA SER A 91 -27.39 12.96 -11.41
C SER A 91 -28.57 12.49 -10.55
N GLN A 92 -28.57 12.80 -9.25
CA GLN A 92 -29.67 12.48 -8.34
C GLN A 92 -30.83 13.46 -8.52
N LEU A 93 -30.56 14.72 -8.89
CA LEU A 93 -31.62 15.69 -9.16
C LEU A 93 -32.49 15.27 -10.36
N ALA A 94 -31.90 14.59 -11.36
CA ALA A 94 -32.63 14.03 -12.50
C ALA A 94 -33.73 13.07 -12.07
N ASP A 95 -33.45 12.17 -11.13
CA ASP A 95 -34.42 11.21 -10.59
C ASP A 95 -35.59 11.87 -9.89
N LYS A 96 -35.39 13.08 -9.38
CA LYS A 96 -36.43 13.85 -8.70
C LYS A 96 -37.28 14.68 -9.66
N ARG A 97 -36.71 15.16 -10.77
CA ARG A 97 -37.37 16.14 -11.65
C ARG A 97 -38.01 15.53 -12.89
N ILE A 98 -37.62 14.33 -13.31
CA ILE A 98 -38.08 13.73 -14.58
C ILE A 98 -39.29 12.80 -14.43
N PRO A 99 -39.34 11.86 -13.45
CA PRO A 99 -40.44 10.90 -13.37
C PRO A 99 -41.83 11.53 -13.19
N GLY A 100 -42.85 10.96 -13.85
CA GLY A 100 -44.27 11.31 -13.64
C GLY A 100 -44.73 12.67 -14.16
N ARG A 101 -43.89 13.38 -14.94
CA ARG A 101 -44.23 14.67 -15.56
C ARG A 101 -44.68 14.52 -17.01
N SER A 102 -45.38 15.53 -17.52
CA SER A 102 -45.69 15.61 -18.96
C SER A 102 -44.40 15.64 -19.79
N ASN A 103 -44.47 15.10 -21.01
CA ASN A 103 -43.31 14.90 -21.89
C ASN A 103 -42.49 16.18 -22.12
N ASP A 104 -43.14 17.35 -22.24
CA ASP A 104 -42.47 18.63 -22.46
C ASP A 104 -41.78 19.18 -21.21
N VAL A 105 -42.38 18.98 -20.03
CA VAL A 105 -41.81 19.44 -18.75
C VAL A 105 -40.63 18.55 -18.35
N ALA A 106 -40.76 17.24 -18.55
CA ALA A 106 -39.64 16.32 -18.42
C ALA A 106 -38.53 16.72 -19.40
N ALA A 107 -38.89 16.83 -20.70
CA ALA A 107 -38.26 17.60 -21.78
C ALA A 107 -37.22 18.61 -21.31
N HIS A 108 -37.78 19.71 -20.81
CA HIS A 108 -37.05 20.88 -20.38
C HIS A 108 -36.14 20.59 -19.19
N ALA A 109 -36.64 19.86 -18.19
CA ALA A 109 -35.90 19.60 -16.95
C ALA A 109 -34.62 18.81 -17.16
N GLY A 110 -34.63 17.75 -17.99
CA GLY A 110 -33.39 17.02 -18.25
C GLY A 110 -32.44 17.75 -19.18
N LEU A 111 -32.96 18.63 -20.03
CA LEU A 111 -32.14 19.48 -20.88
C LEU A 111 -31.38 20.54 -20.05
N GLU A 112 -32.04 21.16 -19.07
CA GLU A 112 -31.37 22.00 -18.08
C GLU A 112 -30.26 21.23 -17.34
N ILE A 113 -30.58 20.03 -16.83
CA ILE A 113 -29.62 19.18 -16.09
C ILE A 113 -28.40 18.84 -16.93
N LEU A 114 -28.60 18.46 -18.19
CA LEU A 114 -27.52 18.06 -19.08
C LEU A 114 -26.58 19.23 -19.40
N VAL A 115 -27.13 20.41 -19.69
CA VAL A 115 -26.34 21.62 -19.97
C VAL A 115 -25.57 22.06 -18.73
N THR A 116 -26.21 22.01 -17.56
CA THR A 116 -25.55 22.33 -16.30
C THR A 116 -24.42 21.36 -16.00
N LEU A 117 -24.61 20.06 -16.21
CA LEU A 117 -23.55 19.05 -16.08
C LEU A 117 -22.35 19.36 -16.99
N TRP A 118 -22.60 19.71 -18.25
CA TRP A 118 -21.54 20.06 -19.19
C TRP A 118 -20.81 21.34 -18.81
N LEU A 119 -21.53 22.37 -18.34
CA LEU A 119 -20.92 23.62 -17.87
C LEU A 119 -20.06 23.40 -16.63
N VAL A 120 -20.56 22.63 -15.65
CA VAL A 120 -19.79 22.25 -14.46
C VAL A 120 -18.55 21.46 -14.86
N GLY A 121 -18.68 20.50 -15.77
CA GLY A 121 -17.54 19.74 -16.30
C GLY A 121 -16.52 20.60 -17.04
N ALA A 122 -16.96 21.56 -17.86
CA ALA A 122 -16.07 22.50 -18.56
C ALA A 122 -15.30 23.39 -17.58
N ILE A 123 -15.97 23.90 -16.54
CA ILE A 123 -15.32 24.68 -15.47
C ILE A 123 -14.29 23.82 -14.71
N ALA A 124 -14.66 22.58 -14.36
CA ALA A 124 -13.76 21.66 -13.68
C ALA A 124 -12.53 21.30 -14.56
N LEU A 125 -12.71 21.10 -15.87
CA LEU A 125 -11.61 20.87 -16.81
C LEU A 125 -10.66 22.07 -16.88
N ALA A 126 -11.21 23.29 -16.95
CA ALA A 126 -10.40 24.51 -16.96
C ALA A 126 -9.58 24.70 -15.67
N GLY A 127 -10.10 24.22 -14.53
CA GLY A 127 -9.40 24.27 -13.24
C GLY A 127 -8.51 23.05 -12.94
N SER A 128 -8.48 22.04 -13.81
CA SER A 128 -7.81 20.75 -13.52
C SER A 128 -6.32 20.89 -13.21
N LEU A 129 -5.59 21.72 -13.96
CA LEU A 129 -4.17 21.97 -13.70
C LEU A 129 -3.95 22.65 -12.35
N SER A 130 -4.77 23.64 -12.00
CA SER A 130 -4.69 24.32 -10.70
C SER A 130 -4.96 23.36 -9.53
N ILE A 131 -5.85 22.38 -9.72
CA ILE A 131 -6.12 21.33 -8.73
C ILE A 131 -4.90 20.43 -8.55
N VAL A 132 -4.24 20.01 -9.64
CA VAL A 132 -3.02 19.18 -9.55
C VAL A 132 -1.91 19.91 -8.81
N LEU A 133 -1.66 21.17 -9.15
CA LEU A 133 -0.65 22.00 -8.49
C LEU A 133 -0.97 22.24 -7.01
N LEU A 134 -2.25 22.37 -6.67
CA LEU A 134 -2.68 22.51 -5.27
C LEU A 134 -2.47 21.22 -4.47
N ILE A 135 -2.68 20.04 -5.07
CA ILE A 135 -2.42 18.75 -4.43
C ILE A 135 -0.92 18.57 -4.16
N ASP A 136 -0.08 18.89 -5.13
CA ASP A 136 1.39 18.88 -4.99
C ASP A 136 1.86 19.78 -3.83
N GLY A 137 1.23 20.95 -3.68
CA GLY A 137 1.49 21.88 -2.57
C GLY A 137 1.20 21.34 -1.16
N PHE A 138 0.49 20.21 -1.01
CA PHE A 138 0.29 19.54 0.28
C PHE A 138 1.37 18.49 0.61
N GLY A 139 2.44 18.39 -0.20
CA GLY A 139 3.55 17.47 0.04
C GLY A 139 3.22 16.01 -0.31
N VAL A 140 2.20 15.78 -1.14
CA VAL A 140 1.91 14.44 -1.68
C VAL A 140 2.65 14.29 -3.00
N ASP A 141 3.68 13.45 -3.02
CA ASP A 141 4.48 13.17 -4.22
C ASP A 141 3.65 12.38 -5.25
N LEU A 142 3.06 13.10 -6.20
CA LEU A 142 2.15 12.58 -7.21
C LEU A 142 2.63 12.99 -8.61
N PRO A 143 2.79 12.05 -9.56
CA PRO A 143 3.17 12.40 -10.92
C PRO A 143 2.13 13.34 -11.56
N VAL A 144 2.57 14.56 -11.91
CA VAL A 144 1.71 15.62 -12.46
C VAL A 144 0.95 15.15 -13.71
N MET A 145 1.62 14.39 -14.59
CA MET A 145 1.03 13.84 -15.81
C MET A 145 -0.07 12.81 -15.50
N GLY A 146 0.22 11.80 -14.68
CA GLY A 146 -0.75 10.81 -14.24
C GLY A 146 -1.95 11.42 -13.51
N ALA A 147 -1.71 12.40 -12.63
CA ALA A 147 -2.76 13.14 -11.92
C ALA A 147 -3.66 13.93 -12.88
N THR A 148 -3.05 14.60 -13.85
CA THR A 148 -3.78 15.34 -14.90
C THR A 148 -4.66 14.40 -15.72
N PHE A 149 -4.13 13.26 -16.19
CA PHE A 149 -4.93 12.28 -16.92
C PHE A 149 -6.05 11.67 -16.08
N ALA A 150 -5.80 11.36 -14.81
CA ALA A 150 -6.82 10.85 -13.90
C ALA A 150 -7.98 11.84 -13.73
N ILE A 151 -7.67 13.12 -13.51
CA ILE A 151 -8.69 14.18 -13.35
C ILE A 151 -9.45 14.41 -14.66
N ILE A 152 -8.74 14.55 -15.79
CA ILE A 152 -9.38 14.73 -17.10
C ILE A 152 -10.30 13.55 -17.43
N GLY A 153 -9.82 12.32 -17.25
CA GLY A 153 -10.61 11.12 -17.49
C GLY A 153 -11.82 11.02 -16.58
N GLY A 154 -11.70 11.41 -15.31
CA GLY A 154 -12.83 11.47 -14.39
C GLY A 154 -13.88 12.49 -14.82
N ILE A 155 -13.47 13.74 -15.11
CA ILE A 155 -14.40 14.81 -15.50
C ILE A 155 -15.06 14.52 -16.85
N THR A 156 -14.31 14.04 -17.84
CA THR A 156 -14.91 13.65 -19.13
C THR A 156 -15.79 12.41 -18.99
N GLY A 157 -15.45 11.48 -18.09
CA GLY A 157 -16.32 10.36 -17.74
C GLY A 157 -17.64 10.82 -17.12
N MET A 158 -17.60 11.80 -16.23
CA MET A 158 -18.79 12.45 -15.66
C MET A 158 -19.66 13.10 -16.76
N ILE A 159 -19.05 13.86 -17.68
CA ILE A 159 -19.74 14.48 -18.82
C ILE A 159 -20.41 13.41 -19.71
N ALA A 160 -19.67 12.35 -20.04
CA ALA A 160 -20.14 11.23 -20.85
C ALA A 160 -21.28 10.45 -20.16
N ASN A 161 -21.32 10.43 -18.82
CA ASN A 161 -22.37 9.78 -18.03
C ASN A 161 -23.66 10.62 -17.92
N GLY A 162 -23.66 11.88 -18.38
CA GLY A 162 -24.84 12.75 -18.38
C GLY A 162 -26.08 12.13 -19.06
N PRO A 163 -25.99 11.64 -20.31
CA PRO A 163 -27.10 10.96 -20.97
C PRO A 163 -27.57 9.67 -20.27
N VAL A 164 -26.64 8.89 -19.69
CA VAL A 164 -26.99 7.68 -18.92
C VAL A 164 -27.91 8.03 -17.76
N THR A 165 -27.60 9.13 -17.05
CA THR A 165 -28.43 9.66 -15.97
C THR A 165 -29.84 9.96 -16.44
N LEU A 166 -29.98 10.64 -17.60
CA LEU A 166 -31.29 10.99 -18.14
C LEU A 166 -32.10 9.76 -18.56
N PHE A 167 -31.47 8.78 -19.22
CA PHE A 167 -32.14 7.55 -19.63
C PHE A 167 -32.62 6.74 -18.43
N ARG A 168 -31.82 6.69 -17.37
CA ARG A 168 -32.20 6.07 -16.09
C ARG A 168 -33.42 6.75 -15.49
N ALA A 169 -33.39 8.08 -15.35
CA ALA A 169 -34.48 8.86 -14.77
C ALA A 169 -35.77 8.81 -15.62
N ALA A 170 -35.64 8.69 -16.95
CA ALA A 170 -36.75 8.54 -17.89
C ALA A 170 -37.22 7.08 -18.06
N SER A 171 -36.67 6.12 -17.31
CA SER A 171 -36.99 4.68 -17.43
C SER A 171 -36.78 4.10 -18.84
N ARG A 172 -35.82 4.64 -19.61
CA ARG A 172 -35.41 4.13 -20.93
C ARG A 172 -34.35 3.04 -20.78
N ILE A 173 -34.81 1.84 -20.42
CA ILE A 173 -33.95 0.74 -19.95
C ILE A 173 -32.91 0.31 -20.99
N TRP A 174 -33.28 0.20 -22.28
CA TRP A 174 -32.36 -0.26 -23.32
C TRP A 174 -31.19 0.72 -23.51
N GLU A 175 -31.49 2.01 -23.70
CA GLU A 175 -30.46 3.05 -23.90
C GLU A 175 -29.60 3.23 -22.66
N PHE A 176 -30.21 3.21 -21.48
CA PHE A 176 -29.50 3.23 -20.20
C PHE A 176 -28.50 2.08 -20.09
N THR A 177 -28.95 0.85 -20.34
CA THR A 177 -28.14 -0.37 -20.20
C THR A 177 -26.95 -0.34 -21.14
N VAL A 178 -27.17 -0.16 -22.45
CA VAL A 178 -26.10 -0.20 -23.45
C VAL A 178 -25.06 0.88 -23.17
N LEU A 179 -25.49 2.11 -22.92
CA LEU A 179 -24.55 3.21 -22.72
C LEU A 179 -23.78 3.09 -21.40
N ALA A 180 -24.43 2.65 -20.31
CA ALA A 180 -23.76 2.42 -19.04
C ALA A 180 -22.67 1.34 -19.15
N LEU A 181 -22.95 0.23 -19.87
CA LEU A 181 -21.97 -0.84 -20.08
C LEU A 181 -20.80 -0.36 -20.96
N VAL A 182 -21.08 0.38 -22.03
CA VAL A 182 -20.03 0.98 -22.88
C VAL A 182 -19.12 1.89 -22.06
N LEU A 183 -19.67 2.76 -21.21
CA LEU A 183 -18.83 3.65 -20.39
C LEU A 183 -18.00 2.89 -19.34
N GLN A 184 -18.50 1.77 -18.82
CA GLN A 184 -17.75 0.93 -17.87
C GLN A 184 -16.60 0.15 -18.50
N LEU A 185 -16.63 -0.12 -19.81
CA LEU A 185 -15.54 -0.82 -20.51
C LEU A 185 -14.19 -0.11 -20.35
N ALA A 186 -14.17 1.21 -20.18
CA ALA A 186 -12.95 1.98 -19.96
C ALA A 186 -12.09 1.42 -18.81
N MET A 187 -12.73 0.91 -17.74
CA MET A 187 -12.07 0.39 -16.55
C MET A 187 -11.51 -1.03 -16.71
N THR A 188 -11.68 -1.65 -17.89
CA THR A 188 -11.29 -3.03 -18.17
C THR A 188 -10.04 -3.09 -19.05
N VAL A 189 -10.16 -3.69 -20.25
CA VAL A 189 -9.07 -3.88 -21.22
C VAL A 189 -8.37 -2.58 -21.62
N PRO A 190 -9.05 -1.44 -21.89
CA PRO A 190 -8.37 -0.20 -22.28
C PRO A 190 -7.40 0.30 -21.20
N ARG A 191 -7.84 0.28 -19.93
CA ARG A 191 -7.01 0.69 -18.80
C ARG A 191 -5.82 -0.24 -18.61
N LEU A 192 -6.03 -1.56 -18.72
CA LEU A 192 -4.95 -2.54 -18.62
C LEU A 192 -3.95 -2.42 -19.80
N ALA A 193 -4.45 -2.20 -21.01
CA ALA A 193 -3.59 -1.98 -22.18
C ALA A 193 -2.75 -0.72 -22.03
N GLY A 194 -3.33 0.37 -21.52
CA GLY A 194 -2.59 1.58 -21.16
C GLY A 194 -1.50 1.30 -20.13
N LEU A 195 -1.80 0.47 -19.12
CA LEU A 195 -0.82 0.07 -18.11
C LEU A 195 0.38 -0.67 -18.72
N LEU A 196 0.12 -1.60 -19.65
CA LEU A 196 1.17 -2.38 -20.31
C LEU A 196 2.03 -1.54 -21.28
N LEU A 197 1.44 -0.52 -21.91
CA LEU A 197 2.13 0.29 -22.92
C LEU A 197 2.90 1.48 -22.34
N GLY A 198 2.46 2.04 -21.21
CA GLY A 198 3.01 3.28 -20.67
C GLY A 198 3.02 3.36 -19.15
N GLY A 199 2.97 2.22 -18.46
CA GLY A 199 2.94 2.16 -17.00
C GLY A 199 1.71 2.86 -16.42
N VAL A 200 1.85 3.36 -15.19
CA VAL A 200 0.74 3.99 -14.45
C VAL A 200 0.12 5.16 -15.25
N ASP A 201 0.95 6.03 -15.82
CA ASP A 201 0.50 7.17 -16.62
C ASP A 201 -0.25 6.72 -17.88
N GLY A 202 0.27 5.70 -18.57
CA GLY A 202 -0.39 5.09 -19.73
C GLY A 202 -1.79 4.55 -19.42
N SER A 203 -1.99 3.94 -18.24
CA SER A 203 -3.29 3.47 -17.77
C SER A 203 -4.31 4.62 -17.69
N PHE A 204 -3.93 5.75 -17.08
CA PHE A 204 -4.83 6.89 -16.94
C PHE A 204 -4.99 7.67 -18.25
N ALA A 205 -3.96 7.72 -19.09
CA ALA A 205 -4.06 8.29 -20.44
C ALA A 205 -5.08 7.52 -21.29
N ALA A 206 -5.06 6.18 -21.27
CA ALA A 206 -6.02 5.35 -22.00
C ALA A 206 -7.46 5.60 -21.55
N VAL A 207 -7.69 5.68 -20.23
CA VAL A 207 -8.99 6.03 -19.65
C VAL A 207 -9.42 7.44 -20.05
N ALA A 208 -8.51 8.42 -20.00
CA ALA A 208 -8.79 9.80 -20.37
C ALA A 208 -9.18 9.93 -21.84
N ILE A 209 -8.44 9.27 -22.74
CA ILE A 209 -8.75 9.23 -24.18
C ILE A 209 -10.14 8.62 -24.39
N TYR A 210 -10.41 7.46 -23.77
CA TYR A 210 -11.69 6.76 -23.92
C TYR A 210 -12.87 7.64 -23.52
N TYR A 211 -12.82 8.24 -22.32
CA TYR A 211 -13.92 9.06 -21.83
C TYR A 211 -14.03 10.40 -22.55
N THR A 212 -12.92 10.98 -23.01
CA THR A 212 -12.95 12.20 -23.82
C THR A 212 -13.64 11.94 -25.16
N LEU A 213 -13.32 10.83 -25.83
CA LEU A 213 -14.00 10.43 -27.06
C LEU A 213 -15.49 10.19 -26.83
N CYS A 214 -15.86 9.47 -25.76
CA CYS A 214 -17.26 9.27 -25.39
C CYS A 214 -17.97 10.62 -25.11
N ALA A 215 -17.33 11.52 -24.36
CA ALA A 215 -17.86 12.84 -24.06
C ALA A 215 -18.07 13.65 -25.35
N LEU A 216 -17.11 13.68 -26.28
CA LEU A 216 -17.26 14.40 -27.56
C LEU A 216 -18.39 13.84 -28.43
N LEU A 217 -18.59 12.52 -28.42
CA LEU A 217 -19.67 11.87 -29.15
C LEU A 217 -21.05 12.16 -28.53
N LEU A 218 -21.13 12.25 -27.20
CA LEU A 218 -22.37 12.35 -26.44
C LEU A 218 -22.75 13.79 -26.04
N ALA A 219 -21.78 14.69 -25.89
CA ALA A 219 -21.94 16.05 -25.39
C ALA A 219 -21.97 17.10 -26.52
N ARG A 220 -22.88 16.93 -27.49
CA ARG A 220 -23.05 17.90 -28.58
C ARG A 220 -24.00 19.04 -28.19
N PRO A 221 -23.67 20.30 -28.53
CA PRO A 221 -24.50 21.45 -28.16
C PRO A 221 -25.90 21.36 -28.77
N LEU A 222 -26.90 21.71 -27.95
CA LEU A 222 -28.31 21.70 -28.31
C LEU A 222 -28.69 23.07 -28.93
N PRO A 223 -29.08 23.12 -30.21
CA PRO A 223 -29.36 24.39 -30.91
C PRO A 223 -30.62 25.12 -30.42
N HIS A 224 -31.41 24.55 -29.51
CA HIS A 224 -32.74 25.07 -29.12
C HIS A 224 -32.82 25.69 -27.71
N LEU A 225 -31.70 25.89 -27.01
CA LEU A 225 -31.70 26.61 -25.72
C LEU A 225 -31.85 28.12 -25.93
N LYS A 226 -33.09 28.61 -25.91
CA LYS A 226 -33.38 30.05 -25.89
C LYS A 226 -33.02 30.74 -24.57
N LYS A 227 -32.83 29.99 -23.46
CA LYS A 227 -32.48 30.53 -22.13
C LYS A 227 -31.37 29.71 -21.48
N ARG A 228 -30.43 30.38 -20.80
CA ARG A 228 -29.37 29.72 -20.01
C ARG A 228 -30.00 29.05 -18.77
N PRO A 229 -29.57 27.83 -18.40
CA PRO A 229 -30.08 27.17 -17.21
C PRO A 229 -29.66 27.96 -15.95
N PRO A 230 -30.49 28.01 -14.91
CA PRO A 230 -30.19 28.75 -13.69
C PRO A 230 -29.19 27.97 -12.81
N LEU A 231 -27.89 28.04 -13.16
CA LEU A 231 -26.80 27.29 -12.52
C LEU A 231 -26.84 27.32 -10.99
N ALA A 232 -26.99 28.51 -10.39
CA ALA A 232 -26.97 28.68 -8.94
C ALA A 232 -28.15 27.98 -8.24
N SER A 233 -29.36 28.04 -8.82
CA SER A 233 -30.53 27.40 -8.21
C SER A 233 -30.49 25.88 -8.38
N MET A 234 -29.95 25.39 -9.49
CA MET A 234 -29.74 23.97 -9.73
C MET A 234 -28.68 23.40 -8.78
N ALA A 235 -27.54 24.07 -8.65
CA ALA A 235 -26.50 23.69 -7.70
C ALA A 235 -27.04 23.65 -6.27
N LYS A 236 -27.80 24.67 -5.85
CA LYS A 236 -28.42 24.71 -4.52
C LYS A 236 -29.38 23.54 -4.27
N ALA A 237 -30.10 23.09 -5.29
CA ALA A 237 -31.03 21.96 -5.19
C ALA A 237 -30.32 20.59 -5.19
N ALA A 238 -29.16 20.49 -5.86
CA ALA A 238 -28.41 19.26 -6.05
C ALA A 238 -27.37 19.01 -4.93
N LEU A 239 -26.78 20.08 -4.38
CA LEU A 239 -25.67 20.03 -3.41
C LEU A 239 -25.96 19.16 -2.16
N PRO A 240 -27.16 19.17 -1.55
CA PRO A 240 -27.45 18.28 -0.43
C PRO A 240 -27.41 16.79 -0.79
N LEU A 241 -27.71 16.43 -2.04
CA LEU A 241 -27.67 15.05 -2.54
C LEU A 241 -26.24 14.61 -2.88
N PHE A 242 -25.42 15.55 -3.33
CA PHE A 242 -23.99 15.37 -3.59
C PHE A 242 -23.20 15.07 -2.31
N ALA A 243 -23.45 15.84 -1.25
CA ALA A 243 -22.68 15.78 -0.01
C ALA A 243 -22.55 14.35 0.52
N PHE A 244 -23.63 13.56 0.51
CA PHE A 244 -23.58 12.18 0.99
C PHE A 244 -22.64 11.30 0.15
N ASN A 245 -22.88 11.23 -1.16
CA ASN A 245 -22.12 10.34 -2.03
C ASN A 245 -20.65 10.76 -2.13
N ALA A 246 -20.38 12.07 -2.14
CA ALA A 246 -19.03 12.62 -2.17
C ALA A 246 -18.27 12.30 -0.87
N SER A 247 -18.87 12.58 0.29
CA SER A 247 -18.24 12.29 1.58
C SER A 247 -18.02 10.80 1.80
N TRP A 248 -18.96 9.94 1.36
CA TRP A 248 -18.81 8.49 1.46
C TRP A 248 -17.66 7.98 0.59
N THR A 249 -17.59 8.45 -0.66
CA THR A 249 -16.51 8.11 -1.58
C THR A 249 -15.16 8.54 -1.03
N PHE A 250 -15.08 9.76 -0.47
CA PHE A 250 -13.86 10.28 0.14
C PHE A 250 -13.43 9.44 1.34
N TYR A 251 -14.35 9.07 2.23
CA TYR A 251 -14.05 8.24 3.40
C TYR A 251 -13.45 6.87 3.02
N LEU A 252 -14.00 6.20 1.99
CA LEU A 252 -13.53 4.87 1.56
C LEU A 252 -12.11 4.86 0.98
N SER A 253 -11.60 6.00 0.50
CA SER A 253 -10.23 6.13 -0.01
C SER A 253 -9.34 7.02 0.84
N ALA A 254 -9.86 7.62 1.91
CA ALA A 254 -9.12 8.55 2.78
C ALA A 254 -7.90 7.88 3.42
N ASN A 255 -7.97 6.59 3.73
CA ASN A 255 -6.83 5.87 4.29
C ASN A 255 -5.57 5.92 3.41
N ARG A 256 -5.71 5.88 2.08
CA ARG A 256 -4.56 5.98 1.15
C ARG A 256 -3.94 7.36 1.19
N TRP A 257 -4.76 8.42 1.27
CA TRP A 257 -4.29 9.80 1.38
C TRP A 257 -3.67 10.11 2.74
N ILE A 258 -4.19 9.53 3.80
CA ILE A 258 -3.59 9.64 5.14
C ILE A 258 -2.23 8.92 5.14
N SER A 259 -2.19 7.70 4.61
CA SER A 259 -0.96 6.91 4.51
C SER A 259 0.10 7.57 3.63
N SER A 260 -0.28 8.23 2.53
CA SER A 260 0.69 8.92 1.66
C SER A 260 1.42 10.07 2.35
N VAL A 261 0.86 10.60 3.44
CA VAL A 261 1.51 11.63 4.27
C VAL A 261 2.28 11.01 5.42
N LEU A 262 1.84 9.86 5.94
CA LEU A 262 2.41 9.22 7.13
C LEU A 262 3.53 8.22 6.84
N SER A 263 3.64 7.75 5.60
CA SER A 263 4.45 6.59 5.23
C SER A 263 5.31 6.82 3.99
N SER A 264 6.32 5.96 3.82
CA SER A 264 7.11 5.91 2.60
C SER A 264 6.24 5.53 1.38
N PRO A 265 6.66 5.84 0.14
CA PRO A 265 5.94 5.41 -1.06
C PRO A 265 5.76 3.89 -1.17
N HIS A 266 6.72 3.12 -0.67
CA HIS A 266 6.66 1.65 -0.64
C HIS A 266 5.56 1.16 0.30
N ASP A 267 5.55 1.67 1.53
CA ASP A 267 4.57 1.35 2.57
C ASP A 267 3.14 1.76 2.18
N LEU A 268 2.99 2.93 1.57
CA LEU A 268 1.74 3.37 0.94
C LEU A 268 1.26 2.33 -0.08
N GLY A 269 2.17 1.78 -0.89
CA GLY A 269 1.93 0.72 -1.85
C GLY A 269 1.35 -0.54 -1.21
N LEU A 270 2.01 -1.03 -0.16
CA LEU A 270 1.60 -2.21 0.60
C LEU A 270 0.22 -2.02 1.24
N LEU A 271 -0.01 -0.90 1.92
CA LEU A 271 -1.33 -0.58 2.51
C LEU A 271 -2.40 -0.45 1.41
N SER A 272 -2.07 0.23 0.32
CA SER A 272 -2.99 0.44 -0.80
C SER A 272 -3.39 -0.86 -1.48
N PHE A 273 -2.51 -1.85 -1.51
CA PHE A 273 -2.80 -3.20 -2.01
C PHE A 273 -3.88 -3.87 -1.17
N GLY A 274 -3.66 -3.98 0.14
CA GLY A 274 -4.66 -4.55 1.07
C GLY A 274 -5.98 -3.78 1.03
N ALA A 275 -5.93 -2.45 0.96
CA ALA A 275 -7.12 -1.61 0.88
C ALA A 275 -7.87 -1.80 -0.45
N SER A 276 -7.19 -2.14 -1.52
CA SER A 276 -7.81 -2.41 -2.83
C SER A 276 -8.53 -3.77 -2.83
N LEU A 277 -7.95 -4.79 -2.20
CA LEU A 277 -8.63 -6.07 -1.97
C LEU A 277 -9.90 -5.89 -1.13
N ALA A 278 -9.83 -5.11 -0.05
CA ALA A 278 -10.98 -4.76 0.78
C ALA A 278 -12.09 -4.08 -0.04
N MET A 279 -11.74 -3.14 -0.91
CA MET A 279 -12.69 -2.41 -1.76
C MET A 279 -13.43 -3.31 -2.76
N ILE A 280 -12.80 -4.38 -3.26
CA ILE A 280 -13.49 -5.38 -4.12
C ILE A 280 -14.62 -6.03 -3.32
N GLY A 281 -14.34 -6.48 -2.10
CA GLY A 281 -15.35 -7.06 -1.20
C GLY A 281 -16.49 -6.10 -0.88
N LEU A 282 -16.16 -4.85 -0.53
CA LEU A 282 -17.16 -3.81 -0.27
C LEU A 282 -18.01 -3.48 -1.50
N GLY A 283 -17.43 -3.51 -2.70
CA GLY A 283 -18.15 -3.32 -3.96
C GLY A 283 -19.20 -4.40 -4.21
N ILE A 284 -18.85 -5.67 -3.97
CA ILE A 284 -19.79 -6.79 -4.04
C ILE A 284 -20.93 -6.60 -3.03
N MET A 285 -20.58 -6.24 -1.78
CA MET A 285 -21.57 -5.98 -0.74
C MET A 285 -22.52 -4.83 -1.09
N ALA A 286 -22.00 -3.75 -1.69
CA ALA A 286 -22.81 -2.63 -2.16
C ALA A 286 -23.80 -3.05 -3.25
N ALA A 287 -23.35 -3.88 -4.21
CA ALA A 287 -24.21 -4.40 -5.27
C ALA A 287 -25.36 -5.25 -4.71
N VAL A 288 -25.07 -6.12 -3.72
CA VAL A 288 -26.11 -6.92 -3.05
C VAL A 288 -27.05 -6.03 -2.24
N ALA A 289 -26.51 -5.05 -1.50
CA ALA A 289 -27.30 -4.14 -0.67
C ALA A 289 -28.33 -3.38 -1.51
N GLN A 290 -27.97 -2.90 -2.69
CA GLN A 290 -28.85 -2.16 -3.62
C GLN A 290 -30.12 -2.95 -3.98
N VAL A 291 -30.04 -4.27 -4.12
CA VAL A 291 -31.19 -5.13 -4.46
C VAL A 291 -32.03 -5.47 -3.22
N ARG A 292 -31.40 -5.50 -2.03
CA ARG A 292 -32.01 -6.02 -0.81
C ARG A 292 -32.71 -4.94 0.03
N TYR A 293 -32.15 -3.72 0.12
CA TYR A 293 -32.69 -2.67 0.98
C TYR A 293 -34.14 -2.24 0.65
N PRO A 294 -34.61 -2.19 -0.62
CA PRO A 294 -36.00 -1.79 -0.91
C PRO A 294 -37.00 -2.80 -0.35
N LYS A 295 -36.64 -4.09 -0.38
CA LYS A 295 -37.45 -5.17 0.21
C LYS A 295 -37.50 -5.07 1.73
N MET A 296 -36.42 -4.64 2.37
CA MET A 296 -36.41 -4.38 3.82
C MET A 296 -37.31 -3.20 4.17
N LEU A 297 -37.21 -2.08 3.44
CA LEU A 297 -38.07 -0.92 3.67
C LEU A 297 -39.55 -1.24 3.50
N ALA A 298 -39.92 -2.06 2.52
CA ALA A 298 -41.30 -2.53 2.33
C ALA A 298 -41.80 -3.39 3.50
N LYS A 299 -40.94 -4.19 4.14
CA LYS A 299 -41.32 -4.95 5.35
C LYS A 299 -41.52 -4.04 6.57
N MET A 300 -40.86 -2.88 6.59
CA MET A 300 -40.95 -1.88 7.67
C MET A 300 -42.12 -0.89 7.49
N SER A 301 -42.90 -0.96 6.40
CA SER A 301 -43.97 0.02 6.17
C SER A 301 -45.21 -0.29 7.00
N GLY A 302 -45.36 0.39 8.15
CA GLY A 302 -46.60 0.42 8.94
C GLY A 302 -46.65 -0.47 10.18
N GLN A 303 -45.50 -0.92 10.71
CA GLN A 303 -45.44 -1.73 11.94
C GLN A 303 -44.99 -0.92 13.16
N SER A 304 -45.07 -1.53 14.35
CA SER A 304 -44.49 -0.98 15.59
C SER A 304 -42.95 -0.98 15.54
N LEU A 305 -42.29 0.01 16.16
CA LEU A 305 -40.82 0.13 16.27
C LEU A 305 -40.11 -1.20 16.59
N HIS A 306 -40.67 -2.03 17.46
CA HIS A 306 -40.08 -3.33 17.83
C HIS A 306 -39.95 -4.29 16.63
N LYS A 307 -40.95 -4.34 15.74
CA LYS A 307 -40.92 -5.24 14.58
C LYS A 307 -39.96 -4.73 13.51
N ASP A 308 -39.96 -3.41 13.25
CA ASP A 308 -39.01 -2.78 12.34
C ASP A 308 -37.56 -3.00 12.82
N SER A 309 -37.32 -2.79 14.11
CA SER A 309 -36.02 -3.03 14.74
C SER A 309 -35.58 -4.49 14.60
N ALA A 310 -36.48 -5.46 14.78
CA ALA A 310 -36.13 -6.88 14.66
C ALA A 310 -35.75 -7.27 13.22
N VAL A 311 -36.40 -6.68 12.21
CA VAL A 311 -36.05 -6.90 10.80
C VAL A 311 -34.66 -6.35 10.49
N VAL A 312 -34.37 -5.12 10.92
CA VAL A 312 -33.05 -4.50 10.69
C VAL A 312 -31.95 -5.23 11.45
N GLU A 313 -32.16 -5.54 12.73
CA GLU A 313 -31.20 -6.26 13.57
C GLU A 313 -30.83 -7.61 12.96
N LYS A 314 -31.82 -8.42 12.57
CA LYS A 314 -31.59 -9.73 11.96
C LYS A 314 -30.71 -9.63 10.71
N GLU A 315 -30.99 -8.65 9.85
CA GLU A 315 -30.27 -8.48 8.58
C GLU A 315 -28.83 -8.03 8.82
N VAL A 316 -28.61 -7.05 9.70
CA VAL A 316 -27.26 -6.57 10.05
C VAL A 316 -26.45 -7.67 10.73
N VAL A 317 -27.04 -8.46 11.63
CA VAL A 317 -26.37 -9.59 12.29
C VAL A 317 -25.95 -10.65 11.27
N VAL A 318 -26.83 -11.05 10.35
CA VAL A 318 -26.51 -12.05 9.32
C VAL A 318 -25.36 -11.57 8.43
N VAL A 319 -25.39 -10.31 7.99
CA VAL A 319 -24.31 -9.72 7.19
C VAL A 319 -23.01 -9.66 7.97
N THR A 320 -23.06 -9.25 9.25
CA THR A 320 -21.89 -9.17 10.13
C THR A 320 -21.23 -10.54 10.29
N LEU A 321 -22.01 -11.59 10.54
CA LEU A 321 -21.50 -12.96 10.69
C LEU A 321 -20.92 -13.50 9.38
N ALA A 322 -21.57 -13.23 8.25
CA ALA A 322 -21.06 -13.65 6.94
C ALA A 322 -19.72 -12.97 6.61
N LEU A 323 -19.61 -11.66 6.84
CA LEU A 323 -18.36 -10.92 6.66
C LEU A 323 -17.29 -11.35 7.66
N GLY A 324 -17.69 -11.68 8.89
CA GLY A 324 -16.81 -12.26 9.90
C GLY A 324 -16.19 -13.58 9.46
N LEU A 325 -16.96 -14.46 8.83
CA LEU A 325 -16.46 -15.71 8.27
C LEU A 325 -15.46 -15.44 7.13
N VAL A 326 -15.75 -14.49 6.24
CA VAL A 326 -14.83 -14.10 5.16
C VAL A 326 -13.53 -13.53 5.72
N ALA A 327 -13.60 -12.64 6.71
CA ALA A 327 -12.42 -12.09 7.38
C ALA A 327 -11.63 -13.17 8.13
N CYS A 328 -12.31 -14.13 8.78
CA CYS A 328 -11.69 -15.29 9.41
C CYS A 328 -10.93 -16.14 8.39
N CYS A 329 -11.54 -16.46 7.25
CA CYS A 329 -10.85 -17.15 6.16
C CYS A 329 -9.62 -16.37 5.69
N ALA A 330 -9.74 -15.04 5.53
CA ALA A 330 -8.63 -14.18 5.13
C ALA A 330 -7.44 -14.29 6.10
N VAL A 331 -7.66 -14.34 7.41
CA VAL A 331 -6.59 -14.55 8.41
C VAL A 331 -5.75 -15.79 8.09
N PHE A 332 -6.35 -16.89 7.66
CA PHE A 332 -5.64 -18.16 7.43
C PHE A 332 -5.06 -18.31 6.02
N VAL A 333 -5.64 -17.65 5.01
CA VAL A 333 -5.26 -17.87 3.60
C VAL A 333 -4.46 -16.72 3.01
N SER A 334 -4.44 -15.53 3.62
CA SER A 334 -3.83 -14.33 3.02
C SER A 334 -2.35 -14.52 2.74
N ASP A 335 -1.58 -15.06 3.69
CA ASP A 335 -0.15 -15.34 3.53
C ASP A 335 0.14 -16.21 2.29
N ARG A 336 -0.46 -17.41 2.23
CA ARG A 336 -0.29 -18.32 1.07
C ARG A 336 -0.78 -17.73 -0.24
N THR A 337 -1.90 -17.01 -0.20
CA THR A 337 -2.50 -16.42 -1.40
C THR A 337 -1.63 -15.30 -1.95
N ILE A 338 -1.14 -14.41 -1.08
CA ILE A 338 -0.26 -13.31 -1.45
C ILE A 338 1.09 -13.87 -1.92
N ALA A 339 1.67 -14.84 -1.22
CA ALA A 339 2.92 -15.50 -1.64
C ALA A 339 2.83 -16.08 -3.05
N THR A 340 1.70 -16.69 -3.39
CA THR A 340 1.52 -17.38 -4.67
C THR A 340 1.16 -16.42 -5.81
N ILE A 341 0.29 -15.44 -5.54
CA ILE A 341 -0.30 -14.61 -6.60
C ILE A 341 0.41 -13.25 -6.73
N PHE A 342 0.88 -12.69 -5.61
CA PHE A 342 1.42 -11.34 -5.46
C PHE A 342 2.71 -11.33 -4.60
N PRO A 343 3.79 -12.04 -5.00
CA PRO A 343 4.97 -12.21 -4.16
C PRO A 343 5.66 -10.89 -3.78
N ALA A 344 5.53 -9.84 -4.60
CA ALA A 344 6.05 -8.50 -4.30
C ALA A 344 5.33 -7.78 -3.14
N TYR A 345 4.23 -8.34 -2.61
CA TYR A 345 3.39 -7.74 -1.58
C TYR A 345 3.36 -8.58 -0.29
N MET A 346 4.34 -9.47 -0.09
CA MET A 346 4.42 -10.31 1.12
C MET A 346 4.42 -9.51 2.41
N GLU A 347 5.08 -8.35 2.42
CA GLU A 347 5.10 -7.45 3.57
C GLU A 347 3.72 -6.84 3.88
N ALA A 348 2.81 -6.81 2.90
CA ALA A 348 1.46 -6.30 3.11
C ALA A 348 0.53 -7.28 3.84
N VAL A 349 0.96 -8.52 4.11
CA VAL A 349 0.09 -9.58 4.68
C VAL A 349 -0.58 -9.14 5.99
N PRO A 350 0.14 -8.62 7.02
CA PRO A 350 -0.48 -8.29 8.29
C PRO A 350 -1.45 -7.10 8.16
N ALA A 351 -1.05 -6.04 7.46
CA ALA A 351 -1.93 -4.92 7.11
C ALA A 351 -3.17 -5.37 6.31
N THR A 352 -3.02 -6.30 5.37
CA THR A 352 -4.13 -6.83 4.54
C THR A 352 -5.12 -7.60 5.39
N ILE A 353 -4.65 -8.41 6.36
CA ILE A 353 -5.52 -9.11 7.31
C ILE A 353 -6.31 -8.10 8.15
N ALA A 354 -5.66 -7.09 8.71
CA ALA A 354 -6.34 -6.05 9.49
C ALA A 354 -7.38 -5.28 8.65
N LEU A 355 -7.07 -4.96 7.40
CA LEU A 355 -8.02 -4.34 6.46
C LEU A 355 -9.19 -5.28 6.13
N ALA A 356 -8.97 -6.58 6.02
CA ALA A 356 -10.05 -7.56 5.88
C ALA A 356 -10.96 -7.61 7.12
N VAL A 357 -10.41 -7.45 8.33
CA VAL A 357 -11.21 -7.29 9.56
C VAL A 357 -12.04 -6.00 9.51
N SER A 358 -11.48 -4.90 8.99
CA SER A 358 -12.19 -3.63 8.86
C SER A 358 -13.45 -3.74 7.98
N CYS A 359 -13.43 -4.63 6.98
CA CYS A 359 -14.57 -4.91 6.10
C CYS A 359 -15.81 -5.41 6.84
N VAL A 360 -15.68 -6.00 8.03
CA VAL A 360 -16.84 -6.44 8.82
C VAL A 360 -17.72 -5.25 9.23
N SER A 361 -17.08 -4.18 9.71
CA SER A 361 -17.75 -2.95 10.11
C SER A 361 -18.18 -2.14 8.90
N LEU A 362 -17.28 -1.94 7.93
CA LEU A 362 -17.55 -1.18 6.70
C LEU A 362 -18.62 -1.82 5.83
N GLY A 363 -18.63 -3.15 5.70
CA GLY A 363 -19.65 -3.87 4.94
C GLY A 363 -21.03 -3.79 5.59
N ALA A 364 -21.11 -3.82 6.92
CA ALA A 364 -22.35 -3.55 7.65
C ALA A 364 -22.83 -2.10 7.43
N MET A 365 -21.92 -1.12 7.39
CA MET A 365 -22.26 0.27 7.05
C MET A 365 -22.84 0.39 5.64
N VAL A 366 -22.17 -0.18 4.64
CA VAL A 366 -22.65 -0.23 3.23
C VAL A 366 -24.07 -0.78 3.16
N TRP A 367 -24.40 -1.74 4.02
CA TRP A 367 -25.74 -2.32 4.11
C TRP A 367 -26.80 -1.38 4.68
N ILE A 368 -26.46 -0.59 5.70
CA ILE A 368 -27.42 0.28 6.40
C ILE A 368 -27.56 1.68 5.81
N VAL A 369 -26.53 2.17 5.13
CA VAL A 369 -26.47 3.50 4.51
C VAL A 369 -27.74 3.82 3.69
N PRO A 370 -28.18 2.98 2.73
CA PRO A 370 -29.36 3.30 1.92
C PRO A 370 -30.64 3.51 2.75
N MET A 371 -30.79 2.77 3.86
CA MET A 371 -31.96 2.89 4.72
C MET A 371 -31.95 4.20 5.53
N ILE A 372 -30.78 4.64 5.99
CA ILE A 372 -30.60 5.93 6.67
C ILE A 372 -30.98 7.08 5.72
N ILE A 373 -30.51 7.03 4.47
CA ILE A 373 -30.79 8.07 3.46
C ILE A 373 -32.29 8.22 3.24
N VAL A 374 -33.01 7.10 3.11
CA VAL A 374 -34.46 7.13 2.84
C VAL A 374 -35.27 7.67 4.04
N ARG A 375 -34.81 7.44 5.27
CA ARG A 375 -35.54 7.84 6.50
C ARG A 375 -35.11 9.19 7.07
N SER A 376 -33.91 9.68 6.74
CA SER A 376 -33.43 10.99 7.23
C SER A 376 -34.22 12.15 6.62
N GLN A 377 -34.60 13.11 7.46
CA GLN A 377 -35.23 14.36 7.05
C GLN A 377 -34.20 15.41 6.57
N SER A 378 -32.93 15.23 6.92
CA SER A 378 -31.82 16.15 6.61
C SER A 378 -30.56 15.38 6.19
N PRO A 379 -30.60 14.60 5.09
CA PRO A 379 -29.55 13.65 4.74
C PRO A 379 -28.18 14.29 4.55
N GLY A 380 -28.10 15.50 3.99
CA GLY A 380 -26.83 16.20 3.83
C GLY A 380 -26.15 16.56 5.16
N LEU A 381 -26.92 17.07 6.14
CA LEU A 381 -26.38 17.45 7.45
C LEU A 381 -25.98 16.22 8.26
N ASP A 382 -26.82 15.19 8.27
CA ASP A 382 -26.53 13.94 8.97
C ASP A 382 -25.29 13.26 8.39
N SER A 383 -25.14 13.30 7.07
CA SER A 383 -23.95 12.80 6.39
C SER A 383 -22.68 13.55 6.77
N MET A 384 -22.71 14.89 6.72
CA MET A 384 -21.55 15.73 7.03
C MET A 384 -21.09 15.52 8.48
N LYS A 385 -22.03 15.37 9.42
CA LYS A 385 -21.70 15.11 10.82
C LYS A 385 -21.06 13.73 11.00
N LEU A 386 -21.66 12.69 10.42
CA LEU A 386 -21.12 11.33 10.54
C LEU A 386 -19.76 11.19 9.87
N LEU A 387 -19.64 11.65 8.63
CA LEU A 387 -18.42 11.47 7.83
C LEU A 387 -17.32 12.44 8.23
N GLY A 388 -17.64 13.65 8.68
CA GLY A 388 -16.66 14.56 9.27
C GLY A 388 -16.03 13.98 10.54
N VAL A 389 -16.85 13.48 11.46
CA VAL A 389 -16.35 12.80 12.67
C VAL A 389 -15.56 11.55 12.28
N GLY A 390 -16.08 10.74 11.37
CA GLY A 390 -15.41 9.52 10.93
C GLY A 390 -14.05 9.76 10.27
N LEU A 391 -13.91 10.78 9.44
CA LEU A 391 -12.62 11.18 8.85
C LEU A 391 -11.62 11.62 9.92
N GLY A 392 -12.08 12.43 10.89
CA GLY A 392 -11.23 12.81 12.03
C GLY A 392 -10.80 11.59 12.86
N THR A 393 -11.72 10.66 13.09
CA THR A 393 -11.44 9.41 13.83
C THR A 393 -10.46 8.53 13.06
N LEU A 394 -10.63 8.42 11.74
CA LEU A 394 -9.73 7.67 10.86
C LEU A 394 -8.32 8.27 10.86
N LEU A 395 -8.20 9.59 10.69
CA LEU A 395 -6.93 10.30 10.75
C LEU A 395 -6.23 10.06 12.09
N ILE A 396 -6.92 10.28 13.22
CA ILE A 396 -6.33 10.10 14.55
C ILE A 396 -5.91 8.64 14.77
N ALA A 397 -6.79 7.68 14.46
CA ALA A 397 -6.51 6.26 14.67
C ALA A 397 -5.36 5.76 13.79
N MET A 398 -5.29 6.20 12.53
CA MET A 398 -4.18 5.85 11.64
C MET A 398 -2.87 6.52 12.06
N THR A 399 -2.88 7.78 12.50
CA THR A 399 -1.67 8.46 12.97
C THR A 399 -1.11 7.80 14.24
N ILE A 400 -1.98 7.45 15.20
CA ILE A 400 -1.58 6.69 16.39
C ILE A 400 -1.11 5.29 15.98
N GLY A 401 -1.83 4.63 15.07
CA GLY A 401 -1.43 3.32 14.56
C GLY A 401 -0.04 3.36 13.91
N ASN A 402 0.23 4.35 13.07
CA ASN A 402 1.51 4.52 12.39
C ASN A 402 2.68 4.64 13.38
N SER A 403 2.52 5.43 14.44
CA SER A 403 3.57 5.60 15.44
C SER A 403 3.83 4.35 16.29
N LEU A 404 2.85 3.43 16.36
CA LEU A 404 2.97 2.19 17.13
C LEU A 404 3.53 1.02 16.31
N ALA A 405 3.10 0.89 15.04
CA ALA A 405 3.41 -0.29 14.23
C ALA A 405 3.38 -0.02 12.71
N GLY A 406 3.71 1.21 12.27
CA GLY A 406 3.75 1.55 10.85
C GLY A 406 2.43 1.26 10.12
N ILE A 407 2.51 0.64 8.94
CA ILE A 407 1.33 0.34 8.11
C ILE A 407 0.38 -0.69 8.75
N ASP A 408 0.88 -1.61 9.57
CA ASP A 408 0.06 -2.58 10.28
C ASP A 408 -0.78 -1.88 11.34
N GLY A 409 -0.15 -0.96 12.08
CA GLY A 409 -0.85 -0.11 13.04
C GLY A 409 -1.86 0.80 12.35
N GLN A 410 -1.55 1.36 11.17
CA GLN A 410 -2.52 2.10 10.37
C GLN A 410 -3.73 1.26 9.97
N ALA A 411 -3.51 0.01 9.55
CA ALA A 411 -4.57 -0.92 9.18
C ALA A 411 -5.47 -1.27 10.38
N TRP A 412 -4.91 -1.48 11.57
CA TRP A 412 -5.69 -1.63 12.80
C TRP A 412 -6.40 -0.33 13.21
N GLY A 413 -5.81 0.83 12.93
CA GLY A 413 -6.46 2.13 13.04
C GLY A 413 -7.72 2.23 12.17
N ASN A 414 -7.72 1.64 10.97
CA ASN A 414 -8.93 1.55 10.11
C ASN A 414 -10.01 0.70 10.76
N VAL A 415 -9.66 -0.41 11.43
CA VAL A 415 -10.63 -1.24 12.18
C VAL A 415 -11.28 -0.43 13.30
N ALA A 416 -10.48 0.26 14.11
CA ALA A 416 -10.97 1.09 15.21
C ALA A 416 -11.87 2.23 14.73
N ALA A 417 -11.45 2.96 13.68
CA ALA A 417 -12.25 4.02 13.07
C ALA A 417 -13.56 3.49 12.48
N GLY A 418 -13.52 2.31 11.85
CA GLY A 418 -14.70 1.62 11.33
C GLY A 418 -15.71 1.28 12.44
N LEU A 419 -15.26 0.70 13.56
CA LEU A 419 -16.14 0.39 14.69
C LEU A 419 -16.82 1.65 15.27
N LEU A 420 -16.07 2.74 15.43
CA LEU A 420 -16.61 4.00 15.94
C LEU A 420 -17.61 4.65 14.98
N MET A 421 -17.31 4.63 13.68
CA MET A 421 -18.25 5.09 12.66
C MET A 421 -19.54 4.25 12.68
N LEU A 422 -19.43 2.93 12.80
CA LEU A 422 -20.59 2.05 12.83
C LEU A 422 -21.48 2.36 14.03
N ALA A 423 -20.88 2.54 15.21
CA ALA A 423 -21.62 2.93 16.41
C ALA A 423 -22.36 4.26 16.22
N ALA A 424 -21.73 5.25 15.57
CA ALA A 424 -22.36 6.52 15.24
C ALA A 424 -23.54 6.35 14.27
N MET A 425 -23.41 5.49 13.25
CA MET A 425 -24.50 5.19 12.32
C MET A 425 -25.66 4.45 12.99
N VAL A 426 -25.37 3.49 13.87
CA VAL A 426 -26.39 2.78 14.66
C VAL A 426 -27.13 3.73 15.61
N ALA A 427 -26.42 4.69 16.21
CA ALA A 427 -27.04 5.74 17.02
C ALA A 427 -27.97 6.64 16.18
N LEU A 428 -27.57 6.97 14.94
CA LEU A 428 -28.44 7.70 14.01
C LEU A 428 -29.68 6.87 13.65
N MET A 429 -29.52 5.59 13.32
CA MET A 429 -30.66 4.70 13.04
C MET A 429 -31.64 4.62 14.22
N ARG A 430 -31.14 4.61 15.46
CA ARG A 430 -31.98 4.68 16.67
C ARG A 430 -32.76 6.01 16.70
N ARG A 431 -32.09 7.13 16.45
CA ARG A 431 -32.72 8.47 16.41
C ARG A 431 -33.78 8.57 15.31
N LEU A 432 -33.59 7.88 14.18
CA LEU A 432 -34.55 7.80 13.07
C LEU A 432 -35.70 6.82 13.32
N GLY A 433 -35.79 6.22 14.52
CA GLY A 433 -36.87 5.29 14.87
C GLY A 433 -36.78 3.96 14.12
N MET A 434 -35.58 3.51 13.74
CA MET A 434 -35.37 2.24 13.04
C MET A 434 -34.91 1.11 13.96
N LEU A 435 -34.32 1.45 15.11
CA LEU A 435 -33.74 0.49 16.05
C LEU A 435 -34.18 0.81 17.48
N THR A 436 -34.39 -0.24 18.27
CA THR A 436 -34.52 -0.14 19.73
C THR A 436 -33.13 -0.04 20.37
N THR A 437 -33.07 0.49 21.61
CA THR A 437 -31.82 0.56 22.38
C THR A 437 -31.15 -0.81 22.53
N THR A 438 -31.93 -1.86 22.78
CA THR A 438 -31.42 -3.22 22.93
C THR A 438 -30.81 -3.75 21.62
N ALA A 439 -31.49 -3.54 20.49
CA ALA A 439 -30.98 -3.93 19.18
C ALA A 439 -29.69 -3.16 18.83
N SER A 440 -29.63 -1.86 19.13
CA SER A 440 -28.43 -1.04 18.92
C SER A 440 -27.22 -1.60 19.67
N TRP A 441 -27.36 -1.94 20.96
CA TRP A 441 -26.27 -2.50 21.75
C TRP A 441 -25.82 -3.87 21.25
N ARG A 442 -26.74 -4.71 20.79
CA ARG A 442 -26.40 -6.03 20.21
C ARG A 442 -25.62 -5.91 18.91
N ILE A 443 -26.02 -5.00 18.02
CA ILE A 443 -25.31 -4.76 16.76
C ILE A 443 -23.87 -4.27 17.03
N VAL A 444 -23.72 -3.25 17.89
CA VAL A 444 -22.40 -2.69 18.22
C VAL A 444 -21.54 -3.70 19.00
N GLY A 445 -22.14 -4.40 19.97
CA GLY A 445 -21.46 -5.42 20.76
C GLY A 445 -20.97 -6.60 19.93
N LEU A 446 -21.81 -7.11 19.01
CA LEU A 446 -21.42 -8.17 18.08
C LEU A 446 -20.20 -7.77 17.24
N GLN A 447 -20.18 -6.53 16.75
CA GLN A 447 -19.09 -6.00 15.94
C GLN A 447 -17.79 -5.88 16.74
N GLY A 448 -17.86 -5.38 17.97
CA GLY A 448 -16.71 -5.32 18.88
C GLY A 448 -16.16 -6.70 19.23
N VAL A 449 -17.04 -7.65 19.61
CA VAL A 449 -16.64 -9.03 19.95
C VAL A 449 -16.00 -9.73 18.76
N LEU A 450 -16.59 -9.61 17.58
CA LEU A 450 -16.08 -10.24 16.36
C LEU A 450 -14.74 -9.64 15.93
N ALA A 451 -14.60 -8.30 15.94
CA ALA A 451 -13.34 -7.64 15.63
C ALA A 451 -12.23 -8.04 16.62
N ALA A 452 -12.53 -8.09 17.92
CA ALA A 452 -11.59 -8.55 18.95
C ALA A 452 -11.19 -10.01 18.75
N THR A 453 -12.16 -10.89 18.44
CA THR A 453 -11.90 -12.32 18.18
C THR A 453 -11.00 -12.49 16.96
N LEU A 454 -11.28 -11.79 15.86
CA LEU A 454 -10.47 -11.82 14.64
C LEU A 454 -9.08 -11.24 14.87
N ALA A 455 -8.95 -10.18 15.67
CA ALA A 455 -7.65 -9.64 16.08
C ALA A 455 -6.84 -10.67 16.86
N CYS A 456 -7.44 -11.31 17.88
CA CYS A 456 -6.77 -12.38 18.62
C CYS A 456 -6.33 -13.53 17.69
N LEU A 457 -7.18 -13.95 16.75
CA LEU A 457 -6.82 -14.98 15.78
C LEU A 457 -5.66 -14.55 14.87
N ALA A 458 -5.66 -13.30 14.39
CA ALA A 458 -4.58 -12.76 13.58
C ALA A 458 -3.26 -12.76 14.36
N PHE A 459 -3.25 -12.27 15.61
CA PHE A 459 -2.04 -12.24 16.45
C PHE A 459 -1.53 -13.65 16.80
N LEU A 460 -2.42 -14.59 17.12
CA LEU A 460 -2.05 -15.98 17.39
C LEU A 460 -1.48 -16.68 16.15
N GLY A 461 -2.05 -16.43 14.98
CA GLY A 461 -1.52 -16.94 13.70
C GLY A 461 -0.11 -16.44 13.40
N SER A 462 0.16 -15.15 13.64
CA SER A 462 1.48 -14.55 13.47
C SER A 462 2.52 -15.11 14.45
N ALA A 463 2.15 -15.38 15.70
CA ALA A 463 3.04 -15.97 16.71
C ALA A 463 3.44 -17.42 16.37
N GLN A 464 2.53 -18.17 15.72
CA GLN A 464 2.80 -19.52 15.22
C GLN A 464 3.72 -19.52 13.99
N ALA A 465 3.64 -18.48 13.15
CA ALA A 465 4.54 -18.29 12.01
C ALA A 465 5.97 -17.88 12.45
N ALA A 466 6.09 -17.07 13.50
CA ALA A 466 7.39 -16.68 14.09
C ALA A 466 8.15 -17.83 14.77
N THR A 467 7.47 -18.93 15.13
CA THR A 467 8.07 -20.13 15.74
C THR A 467 8.50 -21.19 14.72
N VAL A 468 8.16 -21.01 13.44
CA VAL A 468 8.77 -21.81 12.37
C VAL A 468 10.13 -21.21 12.07
N LYS A 469 11.19 -21.80 12.64
CA LYS A 469 12.56 -21.67 12.13
C LYS A 469 12.48 -21.78 10.61
N GLN A 470 12.77 -20.69 9.88
CA GLN A 470 12.91 -20.78 8.43
C GLN A 470 14.06 -21.75 8.16
N ASP A 471 13.69 -22.94 7.71
CA ASP A 471 14.61 -23.97 7.28
C ASP A 471 15.36 -23.42 6.06
N PRO A 472 16.71 -23.27 6.10
CA PRO A 472 17.48 -22.70 4.99
C PRO A 472 17.29 -23.45 3.66
N ALA A 473 16.71 -24.65 3.68
CA ALA A 473 16.36 -25.43 2.49
C ALA A 473 15.18 -24.89 1.67
N GLN A 474 14.32 -24.00 2.20
CA GLN A 474 13.16 -23.45 1.45
C GLN A 474 13.44 -22.14 0.70
N ALA A 475 14.66 -21.59 0.78
CA ALA A 475 15.05 -20.38 0.05
C ALA A 475 15.22 -20.57 -1.48
N SER A 476 15.10 -21.80 -2.01
CA SER A 476 15.34 -22.10 -3.43
C SER A 476 14.23 -21.65 -4.40
N ALA A 477 13.16 -20.99 -3.93
CA ALA A 477 12.05 -20.57 -4.78
C ALA A 477 12.24 -19.18 -5.45
N THR A 478 13.30 -18.45 -5.14
CA THR A 478 13.51 -17.04 -5.58
C THR A 478 14.46 -16.87 -6.77
N GLY A 479 15.05 -17.95 -7.29
CA GLY A 479 16.07 -17.86 -8.34
C GLY A 479 17.42 -17.31 -7.85
N TRP A 480 17.67 -17.35 -6.53
CA TRP A 480 18.95 -17.01 -5.92
C TRP A 480 19.57 -18.25 -5.26
N LYS A 481 20.87 -18.42 -5.44
CA LYS A 481 21.68 -19.50 -4.86
C LYS A 481 22.59 -18.93 -3.78
N THR A 482 22.54 -19.52 -2.59
CA THR A 482 23.48 -19.21 -1.50
C THR A 482 24.90 -19.67 -1.89
N ILE A 483 25.84 -18.72 -1.89
CA ILE A 483 27.26 -18.97 -2.19
C ILE A 483 28.15 -18.90 -0.95
N PHE A 484 27.65 -18.32 0.14
CA PHE A 484 28.31 -18.30 1.44
C PHE A 484 27.26 -18.24 2.54
N THR A 485 27.45 -19.02 3.60
CA THR A 485 26.67 -18.90 4.82
C THR A 485 27.53 -19.34 6.00
N ASP A 486 27.44 -18.61 7.10
CA ASP A 486 27.95 -19.03 8.39
C ASP A 486 26.87 -18.76 9.44
N ASN A 487 26.45 -19.83 10.13
CA ASN A 487 25.46 -19.78 11.21
C ASN A 487 26.12 -19.89 12.59
N PHE A 488 27.44 -19.68 12.66
CA PHE A 488 28.26 -19.63 13.88
C PHE A 488 28.04 -20.79 14.86
N SER A 489 27.76 -21.99 14.36
CA SER A 489 27.73 -23.21 15.19
C SER A 489 29.11 -23.51 15.78
N THR A 490 30.17 -23.09 15.07
CA THR A 490 31.57 -23.05 15.54
C THR A 490 32.27 -21.86 14.88
N LEU A 491 33.24 -21.24 15.56
CA LEU A 491 34.04 -20.16 14.96
C LEU A 491 35.26 -20.75 14.25
N ASP A 492 35.20 -20.84 12.92
CA ASP A 492 36.27 -21.36 12.08
C ASP A 492 37.32 -20.29 11.72
N LEU A 493 38.28 -20.10 12.63
CA LEU A 493 39.37 -19.14 12.44
C LEU A 493 40.45 -19.67 11.50
N GLN A 494 40.98 -18.77 10.66
CA GLN A 494 42.05 -19.10 9.73
C GLN A 494 43.31 -19.55 10.47
N ALA A 495 43.72 -20.80 10.27
CA ALA A 495 44.97 -21.38 10.78
C ALA A 495 45.58 -22.30 9.72
N ASN A 496 46.90 -22.24 9.53
CA ASN A 496 47.65 -23.11 8.61
C ASN A 496 47.07 -23.21 7.19
N GLY A 497 46.61 -22.08 6.63
CA GLY A 497 46.05 -22.08 5.27
C GLY A 497 44.67 -22.76 5.14
N LYS A 498 43.97 -23.03 6.26
CA LYS A 498 42.53 -23.43 6.31
C LYS A 498 41.72 -22.46 7.16
N GLY A 499 40.39 -22.58 7.16
CA GLY A 499 39.47 -21.74 7.94
C GLY A 499 38.86 -20.57 7.17
N THR A 500 37.77 -20.01 7.70
CA THR A 500 36.99 -18.93 7.07
C THR A 500 37.44 -17.54 7.53
N TRP A 501 37.46 -17.31 8.84
CA TRP A 501 37.57 -15.96 9.41
C TRP A 501 38.98 -15.61 9.89
N LYS A 502 39.48 -14.44 9.54
CA LYS A 502 40.71 -13.87 10.09
C LYS A 502 40.37 -12.81 11.15
N PRO A 503 40.98 -12.86 12.36
CA PRO A 503 40.55 -11.99 13.47
C PRO A 503 41.20 -10.59 13.50
N PHE A 504 41.71 -10.11 12.36
CA PHE A 504 42.38 -8.80 12.22
C PHE A 504 42.47 -8.42 10.73
N TYR A 505 42.82 -7.17 10.45
CA TYR A 505 42.93 -6.66 9.07
C TYR A 505 43.93 -7.47 8.22
N PRO A 506 43.68 -7.64 6.91
CA PRO A 506 44.55 -8.45 6.06
C PRO A 506 45.98 -7.90 5.88
N TRP A 507 46.23 -6.64 6.25
CA TRP A 507 47.55 -6.01 6.32
C TRP A 507 48.18 -6.04 7.73
N GLY A 508 47.56 -6.71 8.70
CA GLY A 508 48.11 -6.95 10.04
C GLY A 508 47.78 -5.88 11.09
N ALA A 509 47.10 -4.79 10.71
CA ALA A 509 46.67 -3.79 11.68
C ALA A 509 45.66 -4.36 12.68
N ARG A 510 45.68 -3.82 13.91
CA ARG A 510 44.88 -4.27 15.05
C ARG A 510 43.87 -3.22 15.53
N SER A 511 43.81 -2.08 14.85
CA SER A 511 42.91 -0.95 15.09
C SER A 511 42.95 -0.05 13.84
N ASN A 512 41.93 0.76 13.59
CA ASN A 512 41.95 1.71 12.49
C ASN A 512 42.46 3.10 12.93
N ALA A 513 43.74 3.36 12.67
CA ALA A 513 44.36 4.64 12.98
C ALA A 513 43.71 5.84 12.25
N SER A 514 43.14 5.63 11.06
CA SER A 514 42.48 6.70 10.28
C SER A 514 41.18 7.20 10.90
N ASN A 515 40.57 6.41 11.78
CA ASN A 515 39.38 6.74 12.56
C ASN A 515 39.71 7.13 14.01
N ALA A 516 40.98 7.07 14.42
CA ALA A 516 41.42 7.24 15.80
C ALA A 516 40.71 6.29 16.79
N GLU A 517 40.39 5.07 16.35
CA GLU A 517 39.84 3.98 17.16
C GLU A 517 40.72 3.69 18.39
N MET A 518 40.11 3.25 19.49
CA MET A 518 40.76 3.10 20.81
C MET A 518 40.83 1.63 21.28
N GLU A 519 40.32 0.69 20.50
CA GLU A 519 40.43 -0.74 20.73
C GLU A 519 41.64 -1.37 20.06
N TYR A 520 42.07 -2.50 20.63
CA TYR A 520 42.93 -3.48 20.00
C TYR A 520 42.10 -4.73 19.66
N TYR A 521 41.98 -5.06 18.38
CA TYR A 521 41.38 -6.32 17.91
C TYR A 521 42.27 -7.49 18.32
N VAL A 522 41.75 -8.39 19.16
CA VAL A 522 42.51 -9.50 19.73
C VAL A 522 42.43 -10.73 18.82
N ASP A 523 43.56 -11.40 18.63
CA ASP A 523 43.72 -12.65 17.92
C ASP A 523 43.76 -13.80 18.94
N PRO A 524 42.66 -14.55 19.08
CA PRO A 524 42.50 -15.56 20.12
C PRO A 524 43.15 -16.91 19.74
N ARG A 525 43.84 -17.01 18.59
CA ARG A 525 44.44 -18.28 18.16
C ARG A 525 45.58 -18.68 19.11
N PRO A 526 45.90 -19.98 19.27
CA PRO A 526 46.93 -20.45 20.21
C PRO A 526 48.33 -19.81 20.05
N ASN A 527 48.66 -19.31 18.85
CA ASN A 527 49.90 -18.59 18.54
C ASN A 527 49.62 -17.13 18.09
N GLY A 528 48.47 -16.58 18.45
CA GLY A 528 48.06 -15.19 18.19
C GLY A 528 48.67 -14.23 19.20
N ASP A 529 47.83 -13.53 19.94
CA ASP A 529 48.30 -12.53 20.92
C ASP A 529 48.71 -13.15 22.27
N HIS A 530 49.21 -12.30 23.16
CA HIS A 530 49.50 -12.67 24.55
C HIS A 530 48.29 -13.33 25.23
N ALA A 531 48.51 -14.45 25.95
CA ALA A 531 47.46 -15.26 26.57
C ALA A 531 46.50 -14.45 27.48
N GLY A 532 47.01 -13.42 28.16
CA GLY A 532 46.19 -12.52 28.97
C GLY A 532 45.17 -11.70 28.16
N LEU A 533 45.49 -11.33 26.92
CA LEU A 533 44.55 -10.66 26.02
C LEU A 533 43.52 -11.65 25.46
N GLN A 534 43.97 -12.87 25.12
CA GLN A 534 43.08 -13.94 24.67
C GLN A 534 42.04 -14.31 25.75
N ALA A 535 42.45 -14.27 27.02
CA ALA A 535 41.58 -14.52 28.18
C ALA A 535 40.44 -13.49 28.33
N LEU A 536 40.50 -12.34 27.66
CA LEU A 536 39.38 -11.38 27.60
C LEU A 536 38.21 -11.89 26.74
N ALA A 537 38.42 -13.00 26.01
CA ALA A 537 37.44 -13.69 25.18
C ALA A 537 36.74 -12.73 24.19
N PRO A 538 37.48 -12.21 23.18
CA PRO A 538 36.93 -11.29 22.17
C PRO A 538 35.81 -11.92 21.34
N PHE A 539 35.75 -13.25 21.29
CA PHE A 539 34.70 -14.02 20.64
C PHE A 539 34.22 -15.13 21.55
N THR A 540 32.90 -15.27 21.68
CA THR A 540 32.25 -16.40 22.34
C THR A 540 31.07 -16.86 21.49
N ILE A 541 30.78 -18.17 21.48
CA ILE A 541 29.57 -18.71 20.83
C ILE A 541 28.69 -19.32 21.91
N ASP A 542 27.41 -18.98 21.89
CA ASP A 542 26.37 -19.57 22.74
C ASP A 542 25.13 -19.85 21.88
N ASP A 543 24.66 -21.10 21.87
CA ASP A 543 23.53 -21.59 21.04
C ASP A 543 23.54 -21.12 19.56
N GLY A 544 24.72 -21.17 18.93
CA GLY A 544 24.89 -20.74 17.53
C GLY A 544 24.98 -19.22 17.32
N ILE A 545 24.95 -18.42 18.38
CA ILE A 545 25.10 -16.96 18.31
C ILE A 545 26.55 -16.59 18.63
N LEU A 546 27.23 -15.94 17.69
CA LEU A 546 28.53 -15.31 17.92
C LEU A 546 28.35 -14.00 18.69
N ALA A 547 29.08 -13.83 19.78
CA ALA A 547 29.26 -12.55 20.45
C ALA A 547 30.67 -12.02 20.19
N ILE A 548 30.77 -10.83 19.58
CA ILE A 548 32.01 -10.05 19.47
C ILE A 548 32.05 -9.08 20.63
N ARG A 549 33.02 -9.24 21.53
CA ARG A 549 33.06 -8.57 22.84
C ARG A 549 34.08 -7.44 22.89
N ALA A 550 33.60 -6.24 23.24
CA ALA A 550 34.42 -5.12 23.67
C ALA A 550 34.61 -5.15 25.20
N SER A 551 35.84 -4.95 25.68
CA SER A 551 36.18 -4.93 27.12
C SER A 551 37.35 -3.98 27.43
N LYS A 552 37.51 -3.60 28.70
CA LYS A 552 38.70 -2.85 29.15
C LYS A 552 39.91 -3.78 29.26
N ILE A 553 41.07 -3.33 28.78
CA ILE A 553 42.34 -4.02 28.98
C ILE A 553 42.90 -3.62 30.35
N PRO A 554 43.15 -4.60 31.26
CA PRO A 554 43.86 -4.37 32.51
C PRO A 554 45.20 -3.65 32.28
N GLU A 555 45.58 -2.73 33.17
CA GLU A 555 46.77 -1.88 32.98
C GLU A 555 48.04 -2.69 32.68
N ASN A 556 48.24 -3.81 33.39
CA ASN A 556 49.38 -4.70 33.22
C ASN A 556 49.42 -5.41 31.86
N LEU A 557 48.30 -5.47 31.13
CA LEU A 557 48.20 -6.09 29.80
C LEU A 557 48.30 -5.10 28.64
N ARG A 558 48.21 -3.78 28.90
CA ARG A 558 48.23 -2.75 27.84
C ARG A 558 49.52 -2.74 27.03
N ILE A 559 50.65 -3.09 27.65
CA ILE A 559 51.94 -3.21 26.95
C ILE A 559 51.91 -4.26 25.83
N HIS A 560 51.09 -5.30 25.97
CA HIS A 560 50.92 -6.35 24.95
C HIS A 560 49.91 -5.95 23.86
N ALA A 561 49.17 -4.87 24.07
CA ALA A 561 48.17 -4.33 23.15
C ALA A 561 48.59 -2.93 22.68
N GLY A 562 49.88 -2.64 22.52
CA GLY A 562 50.36 -1.37 21.97
C GLY A 562 49.90 -0.11 22.74
N GLY A 563 49.55 -0.24 24.03
CA GLY A 563 49.05 0.85 24.85
C GLY A 563 47.53 1.11 24.76
N PHE A 564 46.79 0.36 23.93
CA PHE A 564 45.34 0.51 23.83
C PHE A 564 44.65 0.17 25.16
N ALA A 565 43.60 0.93 25.49
CA ALA A 565 42.86 0.78 26.75
C ALA A 565 41.70 -0.23 26.64
N TYR A 566 41.30 -0.60 25.43
CA TYR A 566 40.17 -1.47 25.14
C TYR A 566 40.59 -2.63 24.24
N ALA A 567 39.98 -3.79 24.44
CA ALA A 567 40.10 -4.96 23.57
C ALA A 567 38.75 -5.19 22.88
N SER A 568 38.78 -5.61 21.63
CA SER A 568 37.58 -6.01 20.88
C SER A 568 37.88 -7.11 19.86
N GLY A 569 36.91 -7.42 19.00
CA GLY A 569 37.04 -8.37 17.91
C GLY A 569 36.64 -7.81 16.55
N MET A 570 37.33 -8.29 15.51
CA MET A 570 37.00 -8.15 14.11
C MET A 570 37.11 -9.53 13.46
N LEU A 571 36.27 -9.85 12.49
CA LEU A 571 36.41 -11.04 11.64
C LEU A 571 36.33 -10.62 10.17
N THR A 572 37.21 -11.17 9.34
CA THR A 572 37.17 -10.95 7.88
C THR A 572 37.36 -12.23 7.08
N THR A 573 36.69 -12.35 5.93
CA THR A 573 36.88 -13.45 4.97
C THR A 573 38.03 -13.21 3.99
N ALA A 574 38.84 -12.15 4.19
CA ALA A 574 39.94 -11.79 3.30
C ALA A 574 40.88 -12.97 3.00
N GLY A 575 41.05 -13.26 1.71
CA GLY A 575 41.85 -14.37 1.20
C GLY A 575 41.16 -15.74 1.23
N ARG A 576 39.87 -15.81 1.59
CA ARG A 576 39.07 -17.05 1.65
C ARG A 576 37.81 -16.99 0.84
N PHE A 577 37.05 -15.92 1.01
CA PHE A 577 35.79 -15.73 0.31
C PHE A 577 35.69 -14.28 -0.12
N SER A 578 35.47 -14.10 -1.42
CA SER A 578 35.08 -12.84 -2.03
C SER A 578 34.10 -13.11 -3.17
N PHE A 579 33.30 -12.11 -3.50
CA PHE A 579 32.28 -12.22 -4.53
C PHE A 579 32.07 -10.87 -5.22
N THR A 580 31.53 -10.88 -6.43
CA THR A 580 31.10 -9.67 -7.14
C THR A 580 29.62 -9.81 -7.43
N TYR A 581 28.85 -8.81 -6.99
CA TYR A 581 27.38 -8.79 -7.04
C TYR A 581 26.72 -9.92 -6.27
N GLY A 582 25.55 -9.63 -5.72
CA GLY A 582 24.81 -10.56 -4.88
C GLY A 582 24.03 -9.83 -3.81
N ARG A 583 23.23 -10.59 -3.07
CA ARG A 583 22.63 -10.14 -1.84
C ARG A 583 23.50 -10.60 -0.68
N VAL A 584 23.97 -9.65 0.13
CA VAL A 584 24.73 -9.93 1.35
C VAL A 584 23.94 -9.46 2.55
N GLU A 585 23.77 -10.34 3.53
CA GLU A 585 22.95 -10.12 4.71
C GLU A 585 23.66 -10.60 5.98
N ILE A 586 23.43 -9.90 7.08
CA ILE A 586 23.84 -10.26 8.43
C ILE A 586 22.64 -10.14 9.36
N ARG A 587 22.38 -11.17 10.18
CA ARG A 587 21.43 -11.06 11.30
C ARG A 587 22.18 -10.77 12.59
N ALA A 588 22.01 -9.59 13.16
CA ALA A 588 22.76 -9.13 14.31
C ALA A 588 21.94 -8.28 15.29
N ARG A 589 22.41 -8.17 16.53
CA ARG A 589 21.86 -7.28 17.57
C ARG A 589 22.96 -6.37 18.08
N MET A 590 22.71 -5.06 18.03
CA MET A 590 23.72 -4.03 18.31
C MET A 590 23.96 -3.83 19.81
N PRO A 591 25.18 -3.51 20.25
CA PRO A 591 25.40 -3.02 21.60
C PRO A 591 24.97 -1.55 21.74
N SER A 592 24.58 -1.15 22.95
CA SER A 592 24.35 0.25 23.32
C SER A 592 25.42 0.76 24.30
N GLY A 593 25.75 2.04 24.19
CA GLY A 593 26.77 2.72 24.99
C GLY A 593 27.62 3.69 24.17
N LYS A 594 28.04 4.80 24.78
CA LYS A 594 28.93 5.78 24.14
C LYS A 594 30.24 5.14 23.68
N GLY A 595 30.75 5.59 22.54
CA GLY A 595 32.01 5.08 22.00
C GLY A 595 31.94 3.70 21.35
N LEU A 596 30.82 2.97 21.38
CA LEU A 596 30.72 1.69 20.66
C LEU A 596 30.34 1.92 19.20
N TRP A 597 30.97 1.19 18.28
CA TRP A 597 30.73 1.29 16.84
C TRP A 597 30.77 -0.10 16.17
N PRO A 598 29.68 -0.88 16.24
CA PRO A 598 29.51 -2.07 15.41
C PRO A 598 29.42 -1.74 13.91
N ALA A 599 30.06 -2.56 13.08
CA ALA A 599 29.97 -2.43 11.62
C ALA A 599 30.01 -3.80 10.90
N PHE A 600 29.35 -3.86 9.74
CA PHE A 600 29.46 -4.95 8.76
C PHE A 600 29.58 -4.36 7.35
N TRP A 601 30.66 -4.71 6.66
CA TRP A 601 31.15 -3.96 5.51
C TRP A 601 32.01 -4.81 4.58
N LEU A 602 32.23 -4.31 3.37
CA LEU A 602 32.90 -5.02 2.28
C LEU A 602 34.08 -4.21 1.72
N LEU A 603 35.19 -4.91 1.48
CA LEU A 603 36.40 -4.33 0.87
C LEU A 603 36.90 -5.14 -0.35
N PRO A 604 37.52 -4.49 -1.34
CA PRO A 604 38.12 -5.15 -2.51
C PRO A 604 39.13 -6.23 -2.17
N ALA A 605 39.05 -7.38 -2.83
CA ALA A 605 39.96 -8.51 -2.65
C ALA A 605 41.43 -8.19 -2.99
N ASP A 606 41.66 -7.19 -3.85
CA ASP A 606 42.98 -6.66 -4.20
C ASP A 606 43.55 -5.69 -3.13
N ARG A 607 42.79 -5.44 -2.06
CA ARG A 607 43.11 -4.54 -0.94
C ARG A 607 43.24 -3.06 -1.33
N SER A 608 42.70 -2.66 -2.48
CA SER A 608 42.52 -1.25 -2.81
C SER A 608 41.43 -0.63 -1.93
N TRP A 609 41.54 0.68 -1.72
CA TRP A 609 40.49 1.48 -1.10
C TRP A 609 40.62 2.94 -1.59
N PRO A 610 39.51 3.60 -1.95
CA PRO A 610 38.18 3.03 -2.22
C PRO A 610 38.18 2.03 -3.41
N PRO A 611 37.09 1.28 -3.68
CA PRO A 611 35.74 1.38 -3.10
C PRO A 611 35.54 0.62 -1.77
N GLU A 612 34.44 0.93 -1.08
CA GLU A 612 33.95 0.23 0.14
C GLU A 612 32.42 0.26 0.19
N ILE A 613 31.80 -0.79 0.71
CA ILE A 613 30.35 -0.86 0.94
C ILE A 613 30.09 -1.17 2.40
N ASP A 614 29.49 -0.22 3.10
CA ASP A 614 29.02 -0.36 4.47
C ASP A 614 27.57 -0.82 4.46
N VAL A 615 27.36 -2.10 4.80
CA VAL A 615 26.04 -2.71 4.89
C VAL A 615 25.33 -2.25 6.15
N LEU A 616 26.10 -2.04 7.21
CA LEU A 616 25.66 -1.70 8.55
C LEU A 616 26.75 -0.90 9.25
N GLU A 617 26.39 0.27 9.77
CA GLU A 617 27.13 1.00 10.79
C GLU A 617 26.15 1.61 11.80
N VAL A 618 26.40 1.40 13.10
CA VAL A 618 25.57 1.98 14.17
C VAL A 618 26.46 2.58 15.23
N LEU A 619 26.13 3.76 15.72
CA LEU A 619 26.80 4.36 16.88
C LEU A 619 26.06 3.94 18.14
N GLY A 620 26.73 3.30 19.09
CA GLY A 620 26.08 2.72 20.28
C GLY A 620 25.39 3.73 21.20
N HIS A 621 25.68 5.03 21.08
CA HIS A 621 24.94 6.08 21.79
C HIS A 621 23.63 6.50 21.10
N ASP A 622 23.43 6.09 19.84
CA ASP A 622 22.23 6.34 19.05
C ASP A 622 21.83 5.09 18.24
N THR A 623 21.43 4.04 18.96
CA THR A 623 21.01 2.75 18.39
C THR A 623 19.70 2.83 17.60
N ARG A 624 19.09 4.01 17.48
CA ARG A 624 17.92 4.28 16.64
C ARG A 624 18.31 4.82 15.27
N LYS A 625 19.59 4.82 14.94
CA LYS A 625 20.11 5.24 13.64
C LYS A 625 21.00 4.18 13.03
N LEU A 626 20.64 3.80 11.81
CA LEU A 626 21.47 2.97 10.94
C LEU A 626 22.14 3.89 9.91
N HIS A 627 23.45 3.78 9.79
CA HIS A 627 24.22 4.42 8.73
C HIS A 627 24.60 3.36 7.69
N VAL A 628 24.45 3.72 6.42
CA VAL A 628 24.86 2.91 5.27
C VAL A 628 25.58 3.80 4.28
N THR A 629 26.65 3.29 3.69
CA THR A 629 27.51 4.09 2.80
C THR A 629 28.10 3.24 1.68
N ALA A 630 28.20 3.82 0.49
CA ALA A 630 29.13 3.38 -0.54
C ALA A 630 30.19 4.45 -0.75
N HIS A 631 31.44 4.08 -0.49
CA HIS A 631 32.61 4.92 -0.73
C HIS A 631 33.19 4.61 -2.10
N SER A 632 33.44 5.65 -2.89
CA SER A 632 34.02 5.55 -4.23
C SER A 632 35.22 6.49 -4.39
N GLY A 633 36.20 6.04 -5.16
CA GLY A 633 37.37 6.83 -5.58
C GLY A 633 37.11 7.67 -6.83
N ILE A 634 35.89 7.62 -7.37
CA ILE A 634 35.45 8.37 -8.54
C ILE A 634 34.74 9.65 -8.08
N ASP A 635 34.99 10.76 -8.78
CA ASP A 635 34.38 12.08 -8.54
C ASP A 635 34.52 12.58 -7.09
N VAL A 636 35.67 12.30 -6.46
CA VAL A 636 35.96 12.68 -5.07
C VAL A 636 35.92 14.21 -4.93
N PRO A 637 35.05 14.76 -4.08
CA PRO A 637 35.01 16.20 -3.82
C PRO A 637 36.33 16.72 -3.26
N ASN A 638 36.68 17.96 -3.58
CA ASN A 638 37.96 18.53 -3.17
C ASN A 638 38.13 18.50 -1.64
N GLY A 639 39.21 17.88 -1.16
CA GLY A 639 39.51 17.71 0.27
C GLY A 639 38.84 16.51 0.96
N ALA A 640 37.97 15.76 0.28
CA ALA A 640 37.40 14.51 0.81
C ALA A 640 38.29 13.30 0.52
N ARG A 641 38.17 12.24 1.33
CA ARG A 641 38.90 10.96 1.12
C ARG A 641 38.23 10.05 0.08
N SER A 642 36.92 10.21 -0.13
CA SER A 642 36.11 9.47 -1.11
C SER A 642 34.86 10.26 -1.46
N ALA A 643 34.25 9.96 -2.60
CA ALA A 643 32.85 10.31 -2.85
C ALA A 643 31.96 9.31 -2.10
N GLN A 644 30.86 9.78 -1.53
CA GLN A 644 29.96 8.97 -0.73
C GLN A 644 28.54 8.97 -1.32
N LYS A 645 27.94 7.79 -1.37
CA LYS A 645 26.49 7.63 -1.47
C LYS A 645 26.03 7.01 -0.15
N SER A 646 25.46 7.83 0.73
CA SER A 646 25.10 7.42 2.09
C SER A 646 23.72 7.89 2.49
N ALA A 647 23.19 7.24 3.53
CA ALA A 647 21.97 7.64 4.21
C ALA A 647 22.08 7.38 5.72
N GLU A 648 21.38 8.21 6.49
CA GLU A 648 21.09 7.98 7.91
C GLU A 648 19.61 7.58 8.00
N ILE A 649 19.35 6.37 8.50
CA ILE A 649 18.02 5.78 8.55
C ILE A 649 17.55 5.75 10.00
N ALA A 650 16.42 6.40 10.27
CA ALA A 650 15.75 6.32 11.57
C ALA A 650 15.10 4.93 11.75
N THR A 651 15.33 4.30 12.88
CA THR A 651 14.95 2.89 13.15
C THR A 651 14.36 2.74 14.55
N THR A 652 13.87 1.53 14.85
CA THR A 652 13.66 1.11 16.24
C THR A 652 15.01 1.05 16.99
N ASP A 653 14.98 0.82 18.30
CA ASP A 653 16.23 0.62 19.05
C ASP A 653 16.86 -0.74 18.68
N LEU A 654 17.87 -0.70 17.79
CA LEU A 654 18.57 -1.86 17.22
C LEU A 654 19.36 -2.68 18.26
N SER A 655 19.41 -2.23 19.52
CA SER A 655 20.02 -2.98 20.62
C SER A 655 19.07 -3.94 21.33
N ARG A 656 17.77 -3.83 21.08
CA ARG A 656 16.73 -4.61 21.77
C ARG A 656 16.62 -6.02 21.25
N ASP A 657 16.60 -6.19 19.93
CA ASP A 657 16.34 -7.45 19.25
C ASP A 657 17.33 -7.70 18.10
N PHE A 658 17.27 -8.89 17.51
CA PHE A 658 18.04 -9.21 16.32
C PHE A 658 17.34 -8.68 15.07
N HIS A 659 18.11 -8.02 14.22
CA HIS A 659 17.67 -7.46 12.95
C HIS A 659 18.49 -8.02 11.79
N VAL A 660 17.92 -8.05 10.59
CA VAL A 660 18.62 -8.45 9.36
C VAL A 660 19.03 -7.21 8.59
N TYR A 661 20.35 -6.98 8.47
CA TYR A 661 20.92 -5.89 7.68
C TYR A 661 21.43 -6.46 6.38
N GLY A 662 21.15 -5.82 5.25
CA GLY A 662 21.63 -6.33 3.97
C GLY A 662 21.81 -5.29 2.90
N VAL A 663 22.55 -5.65 1.86
CA VAL A 663 22.63 -4.91 0.60
C VAL A 663 22.52 -5.87 -0.57
N THR A 664 21.64 -5.54 -1.52
CA THR A 664 21.62 -6.16 -2.84
C THR A 664 22.51 -5.34 -3.76
N TRP A 665 23.65 -5.91 -4.12
CA TRP A 665 24.63 -5.29 -5.00
C TRP A 665 24.53 -5.90 -6.39
N THR A 666 24.18 -5.08 -7.37
CA THR A 666 24.12 -5.44 -8.79
C THR A 666 25.08 -4.57 -9.58
N LYS A 667 25.20 -4.82 -10.89
CA LYS A 667 26.00 -3.96 -11.76
C LYS A 667 25.40 -2.55 -11.86
N GLU A 668 24.10 -2.42 -11.71
CA GLU A 668 23.38 -1.17 -11.90
C GLU A 668 23.14 -0.40 -10.59
N SER A 669 22.88 -1.11 -9.50
CA SER A 669 22.48 -0.52 -8.22
C SER A 669 22.96 -1.27 -6.98
N LEU A 670 23.09 -0.51 -5.90
CA LEU A 670 23.18 -0.95 -4.51
C LEU A 670 21.85 -0.62 -3.83
N VAL A 671 21.24 -1.61 -3.20
CA VAL A 671 19.97 -1.47 -2.49
C VAL A 671 20.13 -2.01 -1.08
N TRP A 672 20.20 -1.12 -0.09
CA TRP A 672 20.31 -1.49 1.33
C TRP A 672 18.94 -1.80 1.91
N SER A 673 18.92 -2.74 2.84
CA SER A 673 17.71 -3.22 3.50
C SER A 673 17.92 -3.45 4.99
N LEU A 674 16.85 -3.26 5.76
CA LEU A 674 16.73 -3.60 7.17
C LEU A 674 15.46 -4.43 7.36
N ASP A 675 15.59 -5.61 7.96
CA ASP A 675 14.52 -6.59 8.18
C ASP A 675 13.74 -6.93 6.89
N GLY A 676 14.46 -7.01 5.77
CA GLY A 676 13.91 -7.29 4.43
C GLY A 676 13.35 -6.06 3.70
N GLN A 677 13.18 -4.92 4.38
CA GLN A 677 12.66 -3.70 3.77
C GLN A 677 13.78 -2.86 3.18
N THR A 678 13.61 -2.33 1.97
CA THR A 678 14.59 -1.40 1.38
C THR A 678 14.60 -0.06 2.12
N VAL A 679 15.77 0.35 2.60
CA VAL A 679 15.94 1.60 3.37
C VAL A 679 16.72 2.66 2.62
N PHE A 680 17.56 2.27 1.65
CA PHE A 680 18.32 3.18 0.81
C PHE A 680 18.70 2.52 -0.52
N SER A 681 18.84 3.31 -1.59
CA SER A 681 19.33 2.81 -2.87
C SER A 681 20.20 3.85 -3.57
N ALA A 682 21.26 3.39 -4.21
CA ALA A 682 22.12 4.23 -5.04
C ALA A 682 22.59 3.47 -6.30
N PRO A 683 22.94 4.16 -7.40
CA PRO A 683 23.63 3.54 -8.51
C PRO A 683 24.97 2.93 -8.05
N THR A 684 25.34 1.78 -8.61
CA THR A 684 26.66 1.17 -8.33
C THR A 684 27.76 2.07 -8.90
N PRO A 685 28.72 2.55 -8.08
CA PRO A 685 29.82 3.39 -8.57
C PRO A 685 30.71 2.67 -9.60
N PRO A 686 31.33 3.39 -10.56
CA PRO A 686 32.12 2.76 -11.63
C PRO A 686 33.32 1.93 -11.18
N ASP A 687 33.89 2.23 -10.01
CA ASP A 687 35.01 1.47 -9.42
C ASP A 687 34.55 0.24 -8.60
N MET A 688 33.24 0.04 -8.44
CA MET A 688 32.62 -0.98 -7.59
C MET A 688 32.13 -2.20 -8.39
N HIS A 689 33.00 -2.71 -9.27
CA HIS A 689 32.74 -3.85 -10.16
C HIS A 689 33.79 -4.98 -10.02
N LYS A 690 34.42 -5.10 -8.85
CA LYS A 690 35.48 -6.07 -8.54
C LYS A 690 35.16 -6.90 -7.29
N PRO A 691 35.70 -8.12 -7.15
CA PRO A 691 35.37 -8.98 -6.01
C PRO A 691 35.68 -8.32 -4.67
N MET A 692 34.75 -8.41 -3.72
CA MET A 692 34.91 -7.90 -2.35
C MET A 692 34.76 -9.02 -1.31
N TYR A 693 35.48 -8.91 -0.20
CA TYR A 693 35.39 -9.79 0.95
C TYR A 693 34.64 -9.12 2.11
N LEU A 694 34.16 -9.92 3.06
CA LEU A 694 33.35 -9.48 4.19
C LEU A 694 34.22 -9.08 5.39
N LEU A 695 33.77 -8.08 6.15
CA LEU A 695 34.29 -7.70 7.46
C LEU A 695 33.14 -7.45 8.44
N VAL A 696 33.26 -7.95 9.67
CA VAL A 696 32.39 -7.61 10.80
C VAL A 696 33.25 -7.25 12.00
N ASN A 697 32.95 -6.17 12.70
CA ASN A 697 33.71 -5.74 13.87
C ASN A 697 32.86 -4.95 14.88
N LEU A 698 33.42 -4.79 16.08
CA LEU A 698 32.93 -3.87 17.10
C LEU A 698 34.06 -2.90 17.49
N ALA A 699 34.09 -1.72 16.88
CA ALA A 699 35.06 -0.67 17.24
C ALA A 699 34.68 -0.01 18.58
N VAL A 700 35.68 0.57 19.26
CA VAL A 700 35.54 1.31 20.52
C VAL A 700 36.31 2.62 20.45
N GLY A 701 35.64 3.75 20.66
CA GLY A 701 36.25 5.06 20.52
C GLY A 701 36.36 5.48 19.06
N GLY A 702 37.10 6.55 18.82
CA GLY A 702 37.24 7.14 17.48
C GLY A 702 36.67 8.55 17.38
N SER A 703 36.99 9.20 16.27
CA SER A 703 36.56 10.58 15.97
C SER A 703 35.04 10.71 15.85
N TRP A 704 34.34 9.65 15.43
CA TRP A 704 32.90 9.66 15.20
C TRP A 704 32.06 9.28 16.44
N PRO A 705 32.24 8.10 17.07
CA PRO A 705 31.44 7.75 18.25
C PRO A 705 31.91 8.49 19.52
N GLY A 706 33.11 9.07 19.52
CA GLY A 706 33.78 9.66 20.69
C GLY A 706 34.30 8.60 21.65
N SER A 707 35.03 9.00 22.70
CA SER A 707 35.52 8.04 23.71
C SER A 707 34.38 7.46 24.56
N PRO A 708 34.49 6.20 25.03
CA PRO A 708 33.59 5.66 26.05
C PRO A 708 33.55 6.51 27.32
N ASP A 709 32.39 6.58 27.95
CA ASP A 709 32.16 7.32 29.21
C ASP A 709 31.40 6.45 30.22
N GLU A 710 30.85 7.06 31.28
CA GLU A 710 30.09 6.35 32.33
C GLU A 710 28.82 5.65 31.80
N SER A 711 28.31 6.03 30.63
CA SER A 711 27.16 5.37 29.99
C SER A 711 27.56 4.06 29.30
N THR A 712 28.85 3.84 29.02
CA THR A 712 29.34 2.65 28.33
C THR A 712 29.57 1.50 29.29
N ARG A 713 28.57 0.60 29.38
CA ARG A 713 28.70 -0.62 30.19
C ARG A 713 29.57 -1.65 29.47
N LEU A 714 30.79 -1.83 29.96
CA LEU A 714 31.70 -2.86 29.48
C LEU A 714 31.74 -4.07 30.45
N PRO A 715 31.81 -5.31 29.95
CA PRO A 715 31.90 -5.67 28.54
C PRO A 715 30.59 -5.46 27.76
N ALA A 716 30.71 -5.06 26.50
CA ALA A 716 29.60 -4.91 25.56
C ALA A 716 29.77 -5.89 24.40
N ASN A 717 28.67 -6.41 23.86
CA ASN A 717 28.72 -7.43 22.82
C ASN A 717 27.88 -7.03 21.60
N LEU A 718 28.47 -7.17 20.42
CA LEU A 718 27.74 -7.30 19.16
C LEU A 718 27.39 -8.78 19.00
N PHE A 719 26.10 -9.10 18.92
CA PHE A 719 25.65 -10.48 18.69
C PHE A 719 25.35 -10.69 17.22
N VAL A 720 25.81 -11.80 16.65
CA VAL A 720 25.62 -12.19 15.26
C VAL A 720 25.09 -13.62 15.24
N ASP A 721 23.93 -13.81 14.62
CA ASP A 721 23.30 -15.12 14.46
C ASP A 721 23.77 -15.82 13.18
N TRP A 722 23.74 -15.11 12.05
CA TRP A 722 24.26 -15.63 10.79
C TRP A 722 24.71 -14.52 9.83
N ILE A 723 25.59 -14.89 8.91
CA ILE A 723 25.97 -14.11 7.72
C ILE A 723 25.69 -14.96 6.48
N ARG A 724 25.12 -14.34 5.43
CA ARG A 724 24.73 -15.01 4.19
C ARG A 724 25.03 -14.17 2.97
N VAL A 725 25.49 -14.83 1.91
CA VAL A 725 25.64 -14.23 0.58
C VAL A 725 24.98 -15.11 -0.47
N GLU A 726 24.16 -14.50 -1.31
CA GLU A 726 23.40 -15.16 -2.37
C GLU A 726 23.62 -14.45 -3.71
N GLN A 727 23.58 -15.20 -4.80
CA GLN A 727 23.67 -14.69 -6.17
C GLN A 727 22.53 -15.23 -7.02
N PRO A 728 22.10 -14.52 -8.09
CA PRO A 728 21.10 -15.04 -9.00
C PRO A 728 21.60 -16.35 -9.63
N GLU A 729 20.74 -17.35 -9.76
CA GLU A 729 21.04 -18.50 -10.61
C GLU A 729 21.10 -18.01 -12.06
N LEU A 730 22.30 -18.06 -12.65
CA LEU A 730 22.44 -17.91 -14.10
C LEU A 730 21.66 -19.06 -14.74
N SER A 731 20.48 -18.76 -15.29
CA SER A 731 19.74 -19.74 -16.10
C SER A 731 20.68 -20.22 -17.21
N ASN A 732 20.88 -21.53 -17.34
CA ASN A 732 21.71 -22.18 -18.38
C ASN A 732 21.22 -21.96 -19.83
N ALA A 733 20.47 -20.89 -20.12
CA ALA A 733 19.83 -20.63 -21.40
C ALA A 733 20.68 -19.84 -22.41
N VAL A 734 21.97 -19.57 -22.15
CA VAL A 734 22.83 -18.81 -23.10
C VAL A 734 24.17 -19.52 -23.45
N GLN A 735 24.45 -20.71 -22.92
CA GLN A 735 25.70 -21.43 -23.26
C GLN A 735 25.64 -22.33 -24.50
N GLU A 736 24.50 -22.48 -25.19
CA GLU A 736 24.38 -23.36 -26.38
C GLU A 736 24.16 -22.64 -27.73
N LYS A 737 24.35 -21.32 -27.83
CA LYS A 737 24.34 -20.61 -29.13
C LYS A 737 25.64 -19.89 -29.46
N GLY A 738 26.77 -20.55 -29.19
CA GLY A 738 28.08 -19.95 -29.41
C GLY A 738 29.19 -20.92 -29.82
N ILE A 739 28.90 -22.09 -30.40
CA ILE A 739 29.90 -22.88 -31.14
C ILE A 739 29.20 -23.59 -32.31
N THR A 740 29.14 -22.94 -33.47
CA THR A 740 29.35 -23.58 -34.78
C THR A 740 29.58 -22.52 -35.85
N GLN A 741 30.78 -22.59 -36.42
CA GLN A 741 31.36 -21.91 -37.60
C GLN A 741 31.83 -20.46 -37.44
#